data_AF-A0A952HSC1-F1
#
_entry.id   AF-A0A952HSC1-F1
#
_cell.length_a   1.000
_cell.length_b   1.000
_cell.length_c   1.000
_cell.angle_alpha   90.00
_cell.angle_beta   90.00
_cell.angle_gamma   90.00
#
_symmetry.space_group_name_H-M   'P 1'
#
loop_
_entity.id
_entity.type
_entity.pdbx_description
1 polymer ?
#
loop_
_entity_poly.entity_id
_entity_poly.type
_entity_poly.pdbx_seq_one_letter_code
_entity_poly.pdbx_strand_id
1 'polypeptide(L)'
;MGKIIQTAQGLLLLLLIATNTAWAEEKRLALVIGNSDYTNAPLVNPINDAQDMASTLEGLGFDVILETNADRRSMGRAIRTFGKRLKQDKGVGLFYYAGHGVQVDNRNFLIPVDAPVEEADEIPYESVDVGSVLAKMESAGNSLNVLILDACRNNPFPSDTRTASRGLARVEAPVGSLVVYSTAPGKVAEDGEGRNGTFTSHLLKFLQEPNLTLTQTVRKTRAAVVKQTEGRQVPWASSSLLTDYYLNPQENKSSSTSKFQAADVEVLFWQSAEKGNTSEDYLAYLQAFPEGQFSTLAESRMARLTSQPSLDTKDLGSLTTSDTHEDTNVLAMVESGDQTAVQDPRPSPGEVETRGKFYVDAQPSEARVRIMNIVDKYFPGIQLDYGKRYDVYVTHPGYKPWRQTIVFNADTEYLQVFMESDKTPSADKPRFVTVSGDVYRMGCSEGDSRCKQSEKPSRDVNVATFRISTTEITVGQFKKFVSATNYKTDAEQNAGGFKGCYIWTERKGISRSNGTWQWSTEHNWRDPGYPQTDEFPVTCVSWNDARAYAKWLSRTSGKAYRLPTEAEWEYAARGGTQSMFSFGNSVSDTCSYANGADRTVSPAGSKWSSRMKCSDGQWFSAPVATYRPNPFGLFDMHGNVWEWVVDNWAETLKAHPTDGGAYADGESDKKVLRGGAWDGASSALRASSRSRGIQASRAAMTGFRVVESLARN
;
A
#
# COMPACT_ATOMS: atom_id res chain seq x y z
N MET A 1 59.68 44.37 49.91
CA MET A 1 59.15 44.84 48.61
C MET A 1 59.70 43.93 47.50
N GLY A 2 59.37 44.13 46.22
CA GLY A 2 59.70 43.19 45.12
C GLY A 2 61.21 43.03 44.83
N LYS A 3 61.62 42.22 43.83
CA LYS A 3 60.84 41.71 42.66
C LYS A 3 61.62 40.58 41.92
N ILE A 4 60.95 39.92 40.95
CA ILE A 4 61.51 39.38 39.67
C ILE A 4 62.22 37.98 39.63
N ILE A 5 61.56 37.02 38.93
CA ILE A 5 62.03 36.11 37.82
C ILE A 5 63.14 35.05 38.16
N GLN A 6 63.20 33.79 37.67
CA GLN A 6 62.82 33.13 36.38
C GLN A 6 62.56 31.59 36.49
N THR A 7 62.01 30.96 35.42
CA THR A 7 62.00 29.49 35.06
C THR A 7 61.48 28.45 36.09
N ALA A 8 60.50 27.56 35.82
CA ALA A 8 60.33 26.54 34.76
C ALA A 8 61.33 25.36 34.86
N GLN A 9 60.98 24.06 34.78
CA GLN A 9 59.73 23.36 34.38
C GLN A 9 59.40 22.20 35.34
N GLY A 10 58.20 21.59 35.26
CA GLY A 10 57.87 20.37 36.03
C GLY A 10 56.37 20.06 36.19
N LEU A 11 55.64 19.88 35.08
CA LEU A 11 54.17 19.79 35.08
C LEU A 11 53.65 18.34 35.05
N LEU A 12 53.13 17.82 36.17
CA LEU A 12 52.10 16.77 36.16
C LEU A 12 51.32 16.70 37.49
N LEU A 13 50.08 17.21 37.51
CA LEU A 13 49.08 16.88 38.52
C LEU A 13 47.68 16.93 37.90
N LEU A 14 46.79 16.03 38.30
CA LEU A 14 45.49 15.84 37.66
C LEU A 14 44.56 17.03 37.91
N LEU A 15 44.10 17.66 36.82
CA LEU A 15 42.91 18.50 36.83
C LEU A 15 41.73 17.68 36.28
N LEU A 16 40.98 17.07 37.20
CA LEU A 16 39.72 16.39 36.92
C LEU A 16 38.64 17.46 36.61
N ILE A 17 38.73 18.06 35.42
CA ILE A 17 37.66 18.92 34.89
C ILE A 17 36.50 18.00 34.53
N ALA A 18 35.57 17.84 35.47
CA ALA A 18 34.26 17.25 35.23
C ALA A 18 33.52 18.14 34.25
N THR A 19 33.65 17.83 32.95
CA THR A 19 32.88 18.46 31.88
C THR A 19 31.45 17.95 31.97
N ASN A 20 30.66 18.60 32.84
CA ASN A 20 29.20 18.56 32.77
C ASN A 20 28.78 19.17 31.43
N THR A 21 28.83 18.35 30.39
CA THR A 21 28.07 18.53 29.16
C THR A 21 26.61 18.41 29.56
N ALA A 22 26.01 19.55 29.93
CA ALA A 22 24.57 19.66 29.99
C ALA A 22 24.05 19.36 28.58
N TRP A 23 23.51 18.16 28.40
CA TRP A 23 22.82 17.79 27.17
C TRP A 23 21.65 18.77 27.04
N ALA A 24 21.63 19.54 25.96
CA ALA A 24 20.53 20.46 25.71
C ALA A 24 19.25 19.62 25.52
N GLU A 25 18.33 19.74 26.47
CA GLU A 25 17.06 19.04 26.47
C GLU A 25 16.31 19.30 25.16
N GLU A 26 15.79 18.23 24.53
CA GLU A 26 15.14 18.37 23.22
C GLU A 26 13.90 19.23 23.38
N LYS A 27 13.91 20.41 22.76
CA LYS A 27 12.77 21.32 22.81
C LYS A 27 11.53 20.65 22.23
N ARG A 28 10.46 20.68 23.02
CA ARG A 28 9.16 20.09 22.70
C ARG A 28 8.13 21.21 22.77
N LEU A 29 7.39 21.42 21.69
CA LEU A 29 6.36 22.45 21.60
C LEU A 29 5.05 21.85 21.06
N ALA A 30 3.95 22.10 21.76
CA ALA A 30 2.62 21.71 21.32
C ALA A 30 1.73 22.91 21.00
N LEU A 31 0.82 22.73 20.05
CA LEU A 31 -0.39 23.52 19.90
C LEU A 31 -1.59 22.60 20.08
N VAL A 32 -2.41 22.88 21.09
CA VAL A 32 -3.54 22.05 21.52
C VAL A 32 -4.79 22.91 21.43
N ILE A 33 -5.79 22.49 20.64
CA ILE A 33 -7.01 23.25 20.40
C ILE A 33 -8.24 22.38 20.74
N GLY A 34 -9.17 22.92 21.54
CA GLY A 34 -10.43 22.26 21.89
C GLY A 34 -11.64 23.16 21.67
N ASN A 35 -12.45 22.87 20.65
CA ASN A 35 -13.65 23.65 20.33
C ASN A 35 -14.92 22.86 20.67
N SER A 36 -15.74 23.41 21.56
CA SER A 36 -17.01 22.82 22.03
C SER A 36 -18.22 23.71 21.73
N ASP A 37 -18.12 25.02 21.95
CA ASP A 37 -19.27 25.93 22.03
C ASP A 37 -19.73 26.46 20.65
N TYR A 38 -19.94 25.54 19.71
CA TYR A 38 -20.51 25.83 18.40
C TYR A 38 -21.99 26.21 18.50
N THR A 39 -22.40 27.31 17.85
CA THR A 39 -23.78 27.80 17.87
C THR A 39 -24.82 26.77 17.45
N ASN A 40 -24.53 25.99 16.40
CA ASN A 40 -25.51 25.08 15.76
C ASN A 40 -25.27 23.59 16.04
N ALA A 41 -24.18 23.21 16.70
CA ALA A 41 -23.84 21.81 16.99
C ALA A 41 -22.79 21.68 18.13
N PRO A 42 -23.12 22.04 19.38
CA PRO A 42 -22.15 22.00 20.47
C PRO A 42 -21.64 20.58 20.77
N LEU A 43 -20.37 20.46 21.17
CA LEU A 43 -19.71 19.19 21.50
C LEU A 43 -19.29 19.15 22.97
N VAL A 44 -19.56 18.06 23.67
CA VAL A 44 -19.41 17.99 25.14
C VAL A 44 -17.94 17.92 25.59
N ASN A 45 -17.12 17.11 24.91
CA ASN A 45 -15.80 16.71 25.41
C ASN A 45 -14.56 17.48 24.89
N PRO A 46 -14.54 18.15 23.70
CA PRO A 46 -13.33 18.78 23.16
C PRO A 46 -12.55 19.74 24.07
N ILE A 47 -13.20 20.53 24.93
CA ILE A 47 -12.50 21.38 25.91
C ILE A 47 -11.76 20.53 26.95
N ASN A 48 -12.41 19.51 27.52
CA ASN A 48 -11.78 18.61 28.49
C ASN A 48 -10.61 17.86 27.84
N ASP A 49 -10.82 17.36 26.63
CA ASP A 49 -9.80 16.66 25.84
C ASP A 49 -8.58 17.54 25.57
N ALA A 50 -8.77 18.81 25.20
CA ALA A 50 -7.67 19.75 25.01
C ALA A 50 -6.97 20.12 26.34
N GLN A 51 -7.71 20.32 27.43
CA GLN A 51 -7.13 20.62 28.75
C GLN A 51 -6.30 19.46 29.29
N ASP A 52 -6.83 18.24 29.25
CA ASP A 52 -6.18 17.05 29.78
C ASP A 52 -4.99 16.61 28.90
N MET A 53 -5.09 16.84 27.58
CA MET A 53 -3.97 16.67 26.63
C MET A 53 -2.87 17.71 26.87
N ALA A 54 -3.22 18.98 27.07
CA ALA A 54 -2.24 20.02 27.41
C ALA A 54 -1.48 19.65 28.69
N SER A 55 -2.18 19.36 29.78
CA SER A 55 -1.55 18.99 31.06
C SER A 55 -0.71 17.70 30.96
N THR A 56 -1.16 16.72 30.17
CA THR A 56 -0.37 15.51 29.90
C THR A 56 0.91 15.82 29.12
N LEU A 57 0.87 16.74 28.15
CA LEU A 57 2.04 17.12 27.36
C LEU A 57 3.02 18.00 28.15
N GLU A 58 2.52 18.92 28.99
CA GLU A 58 3.34 19.67 29.95
C GLU A 58 4.10 18.72 30.89
N GLY A 59 3.42 17.70 31.42
CA GLY A 59 4.05 16.62 32.21
C GLY A 59 5.05 15.76 31.44
N LEU A 60 5.08 15.86 30.11
CA LEU A 60 6.04 15.21 29.20
C LEU A 60 7.06 16.22 28.63
N GLY A 61 7.22 17.39 29.25
CA GLY A 61 8.23 18.39 28.92
C GLY A 61 7.91 19.24 27.69
N PHE A 62 6.66 19.27 27.22
CA PHE A 62 6.24 20.21 26.17
C PHE A 62 5.95 21.58 26.77
N ASP A 63 6.43 22.63 26.12
CA ASP A 63 5.79 23.94 26.16
C ASP A 63 4.48 23.85 25.36
N VAL A 64 3.35 24.27 25.93
CA VAL A 64 2.02 24.09 25.32
C VAL A 64 1.33 25.43 25.05
N ILE A 65 0.93 25.62 23.80
CA ILE A 65 -0.03 26.65 23.40
C ILE A 65 -1.42 25.99 23.43
N LEU A 66 -2.18 26.22 24.50
CA LEU A 66 -3.58 25.78 24.62
C LEU A 66 -4.53 26.90 24.17
N GLU A 67 -5.46 26.58 23.28
CA GLU A 67 -6.58 27.45 22.88
C GLU A 67 -7.89 26.66 23.05
N THR A 68 -8.94 27.28 23.59
CA THR A 68 -10.26 26.63 23.78
C THR A 68 -11.37 27.54 23.26
N ASN A 69 -12.37 26.96 22.59
CA ASN A 69 -13.40 27.70 21.84
C ASN A 69 -12.80 28.79 20.94
N ALA A 70 -11.79 28.41 20.17
CA ALA A 70 -11.00 29.33 19.37
C ALA A 70 -11.78 29.80 18.14
N ASP A 71 -11.96 31.12 18.04
CA ASP A 71 -12.43 31.78 16.82
C ASP A 71 -11.43 31.63 15.65
N ARG A 72 -11.86 31.87 14.41
CA ARG A 72 -11.06 31.71 13.19
C ARG A 72 -9.78 32.55 13.21
N ARG A 73 -9.87 33.76 13.78
CA ARG A 73 -8.73 34.69 13.95
C ARG A 73 -7.78 34.18 15.04
N SER A 74 -8.27 33.49 16.05
CA SER A 74 -7.55 32.95 17.21
C SER A 74 -6.82 31.67 16.87
N MET A 75 -7.48 30.68 16.25
CA MET A 75 -6.81 29.53 15.62
C MET A 75 -5.72 30.01 14.65
N GLY A 76 -6.03 31.00 13.81
CA GLY A 76 -5.08 31.60 12.88
C GLY A 76 -3.89 32.30 13.55
N ARG A 77 -4.07 32.93 14.73
CA ARG A 77 -2.96 33.48 15.53
C ARG A 77 -2.11 32.35 16.12
N ALA A 78 -2.74 31.38 16.79
CA ALA A 78 -2.07 30.27 17.45
C ALA A 78 -1.18 29.47 16.49
N ILE A 79 -1.70 29.10 15.31
CA ILE A 79 -0.97 28.37 14.27
C ILE A 79 0.23 29.18 13.73
N ARG A 80 0.11 30.51 13.62
CA ARG A 80 1.25 31.38 13.25
C ARG A 80 2.29 31.46 14.36
N THR A 81 1.88 31.58 15.62
CA THR A 81 2.78 31.60 16.79
C THR A 81 3.52 30.26 16.92
N PHE A 82 2.81 29.14 16.86
CA PHE A 82 3.33 27.78 16.87
C PHE A 82 4.36 27.57 15.75
N GLY A 83 3.99 27.80 14.48
CA GLY A 83 4.91 27.64 13.35
C GLY A 83 6.13 28.57 13.41
N LYS A 84 5.99 29.79 13.96
CA LYS A 84 7.11 30.70 14.20
C LYS A 84 8.05 30.13 15.27
N ARG A 85 7.51 29.69 16.42
CA ARG A 85 8.30 29.12 17.52
C ARG A 85 9.02 27.85 17.10
N LEU A 86 8.32 26.89 16.47
CA LEU A 86 8.96 25.68 15.90
C LEU A 86 10.17 26.02 15.03
N LYS A 87 10.06 27.02 14.16
CA LYS A 87 11.17 27.43 13.28
C LYS A 87 12.33 28.12 14.01
N GLN A 88 12.10 28.69 15.19
CA GLN A 88 13.13 29.30 16.04
C GLN A 88 13.77 28.29 16.99
N ASP A 89 12.96 27.42 17.59
CA ASP A 89 13.32 26.50 18.66
C ASP A 89 13.80 25.13 18.15
N LYS A 90 13.11 24.60 17.12
CA LYS A 90 13.24 23.22 16.59
C LYS A 90 13.02 22.15 17.66
N GLY A 91 13.39 20.90 17.35
CA GLY A 91 13.01 19.73 18.15
C GLY A 91 11.65 19.18 17.72
N VAL A 92 10.79 18.84 18.69
CA VAL A 92 9.49 18.20 18.44
C VAL A 92 8.37 19.23 18.32
N GLY A 93 7.60 19.17 17.23
CA GLY A 93 6.32 19.85 17.11
C GLY A 93 5.15 18.88 17.22
N LEU A 94 4.20 19.15 18.12
CA LEU A 94 2.93 18.42 18.20
C LEU A 94 1.74 19.36 17.95
N PHE A 95 0.81 18.98 17.08
CA PHE A 95 -0.49 19.64 16.94
C PHE A 95 -1.60 18.67 17.35
N TYR A 96 -2.47 19.12 18.25
CA TYR A 96 -3.67 18.40 18.68
C TYR A 96 -4.90 19.27 18.41
N TYR A 97 -5.95 18.67 17.86
CA TYR A 97 -7.26 19.30 17.73
C TYR A 97 -8.40 18.35 18.13
N ALA A 98 -9.32 18.85 18.93
CA ALA A 98 -10.66 18.31 19.13
C ALA A 98 -11.72 19.38 18.79
N GLY A 99 -12.82 18.95 18.18
CA GLY A 99 -13.87 19.82 17.64
C GLY A 99 -14.49 19.23 16.35
N HIS A 100 -15.24 20.01 15.58
CA HIS A 100 -15.77 19.56 14.28
C HIS A 100 -14.71 19.59 13.17
N GLY A 101 -14.65 18.53 12.36
CA GLY A 101 -13.76 18.42 11.21
C GLY A 101 -14.45 17.85 9.97
N VAL A 102 -14.28 18.55 8.84
CA VAL A 102 -14.97 18.25 7.56
C VAL A 102 -14.00 18.12 6.39
N GLN A 103 -14.46 17.48 5.32
CA GLN A 103 -13.71 17.29 4.08
C GLN A 103 -14.41 17.98 2.92
N VAL A 104 -13.66 18.83 2.21
CA VAL A 104 -14.06 19.43 0.92
C VAL A 104 -12.88 19.26 -0.05
N ASP A 105 -13.14 18.80 -1.29
CA ASP A 105 -12.13 18.57 -2.33
C ASP A 105 -10.88 17.79 -1.86
N ASN A 106 -11.09 16.75 -1.05
CA ASN A 106 -10.05 15.91 -0.44
C ASN A 106 -9.05 16.67 0.47
N ARG A 107 -9.39 17.89 0.89
CA ARG A 107 -8.69 18.66 1.93
C ARG A 107 -9.45 18.59 3.25
N ASN A 108 -8.72 18.76 4.35
CA ASN A 108 -9.23 18.64 5.71
C ASN A 108 -9.34 20.01 6.37
N PHE A 109 -10.50 20.29 6.94
CA PHE A 109 -10.84 21.59 7.51
C PHE A 109 -11.29 21.44 8.95
N LEU A 110 -10.64 22.17 9.84
CA LEU A 110 -10.97 22.28 11.28
C LEU A 110 -11.90 23.48 11.46
N ILE A 111 -13.03 23.31 12.14
CA ILE A 111 -14.07 24.33 12.24
C ILE A 111 -13.86 25.21 13.50
N PRO A 112 -13.70 26.54 13.34
CA PRO A 112 -13.78 27.52 14.42
C PRO A 112 -15.17 27.61 15.05
N VAL A 113 -15.28 28.05 16.31
CA VAL A 113 -16.60 28.20 16.96
C VAL A 113 -17.46 29.35 16.39
N ASP A 114 -16.83 30.33 15.75
CA ASP A 114 -17.47 31.51 15.13
C ASP A 114 -17.79 31.33 13.64
N ALA A 115 -17.51 30.17 13.04
CA ALA A 115 -17.55 29.97 11.60
C ALA A 115 -18.97 30.16 11.00
N PRO A 116 -19.20 31.24 10.22
CA PRO A 116 -20.52 31.56 9.66
C PRO A 116 -20.70 30.84 8.32
N VAL A 117 -20.75 29.50 8.37
CA VAL A 117 -20.88 28.66 7.17
C VAL A 117 -22.36 28.29 6.98
N GLU A 118 -22.95 28.81 5.92
CA GLU A 118 -24.28 28.46 5.44
C GLU A 118 -24.18 27.46 4.28
N GLU A 119 -23.18 27.60 3.39
CA GLU A 119 -22.95 26.75 2.22
C GLU A 119 -21.58 26.03 2.17
N ALA A 120 -21.50 24.96 1.36
CA ALA A 120 -20.36 24.03 1.37
C ALA A 120 -19.04 24.62 0.81
N ASP A 121 -19.14 25.57 -0.11
CA ASP A 121 -18.01 26.26 -0.74
C ASP A 121 -17.49 27.45 0.08
N GLU A 122 -18.19 27.84 1.14
CA GLU A 122 -17.70 28.78 2.15
C GLU A 122 -16.66 28.14 3.09
N ILE A 123 -16.76 26.81 3.30
CA ILE A 123 -15.90 26.04 4.21
C ILE A 123 -14.40 26.31 3.97
N PRO A 124 -13.84 26.26 2.74
CA PRO A 124 -12.42 26.51 2.51
C PRO A 124 -11.95 27.93 2.84
N TYR A 125 -12.87 28.87 3.00
CA TYR A 125 -12.60 30.24 3.45
C TYR A 125 -12.74 30.34 4.98
N GLU A 126 -13.89 29.97 5.54
CA GLU A 126 -14.25 30.24 6.94
C GLU A 126 -13.69 29.24 7.98
N SER A 127 -12.90 28.26 7.53
CA SER A 127 -12.27 27.25 8.40
C SER A 127 -10.73 27.25 8.33
N VAL A 128 -10.10 26.27 8.98
CA VAL A 128 -8.63 26.11 8.99
C VAL A 128 -8.20 24.84 8.27
N ASP A 129 -7.49 24.98 7.16
CA ASP A 129 -6.89 23.86 6.41
C ASP A 129 -5.76 23.18 7.20
N VAL A 130 -5.94 21.90 7.52
CA VAL A 130 -4.95 21.02 8.18
C VAL A 130 -3.66 20.91 7.37
N GLY A 131 -3.74 20.90 6.04
CA GLY A 131 -2.57 20.88 5.16
C GLY A 131 -1.69 22.12 5.37
N SER A 132 -2.30 23.27 5.68
CA SER A 132 -1.58 24.50 6.00
C SER A 132 -0.88 24.47 7.37
N VAL A 133 -1.38 23.66 8.31
CA VAL A 133 -0.72 23.39 9.61
C VAL A 133 0.48 22.46 9.40
N LEU A 134 0.26 21.34 8.70
CA LEU A 134 1.28 20.33 8.46
C LEU A 134 2.46 20.89 7.65
N ALA A 135 2.20 21.68 6.60
CA ALA A 135 3.23 22.37 5.83
C ALA A 135 4.03 23.40 6.66
N LYS A 136 3.44 24.01 7.69
CA LYS A 136 4.17 24.89 8.62
C LYS A 136 5.12 24.09 9.51
N MET A 137 4.66 22.97 10.06
CA MET A 137 5.45 22.05 10.88
C MET A 137 6.62 21.45 10.09
N GLU A 138 6.40 21.08 8.83
CA GLU A 138 7.46 20.66 7.90
C GLU A 138 8.47 21.80 7.63
N SER A 139 7.99 23.01 7.29
CA SER A 139 8.83 24.17 6.97
C SER A 139 9.68 24.73 8.13
N ALA A 140 9.47 24.24 9.36
CA ALA A 140 10.27 24.55 10.54
C ALA A 140 11.60 23.78 10.58
N GLY A 141 11.66 22.59 9.97
CA GLY A 141 12.81 21.69 10.05
C GLY A 141 12.99 21.05 11.44
N ASN A 142 11.87 20.58 12.00
CA ASN A 142 11.78 19.83 13.26
C ASN A 142 12.44 18.44 13.17
N SER A 143 12.82 17.85 14.31
CA SER A 143 13.24 16.44 14.39
C SER A 143 12.05 15.48 14.24
N LEU A 144 10.88 15.90 14.72
CA LEU A 144 9.64 15.14 14.76
C LEU A 144 8.43 16.07 14.62
N ASN A 145 7.46 15.66 13.80
CA ASN A 145 6.15 16.30 13.70
C ASN A 145 5.04 15.30 14.06
N VAL A 146 4.19 15.62 15.03
CA VAL A 146 3.03 14.78 15.41
C VAL A 146 1.74 15.57 15.21
N LEU A 147 0.80 15.04 14.44
CA LEU A 147 -0.48 15.66 14.12
C LEU A 147 -1.61 14.73 14.60
N ILE A 148 -2.38 15.15 15.60
CA ILE A 148 -3.44 14.35 16.22
C ILE A 148 -4.78 15.06 16.05
N LEU A 149 -5.74 14.37 15.45
CA LEU A 149 -7.06 14.90 15.11
C LEU A 149 -8.15 14.03 15.74
N ASP A 150 -8.63 14.44 16.92
CA ASP A 150 -9.86 13.91 17.53
C ASP A 150 -11.07 14.75 17.10
N ALA A 151 -11.23 14.86 15.78
CA ALA A 151 -12.29 15.67 15.20
C ALA A 151 -13.58 14.84 15.05
N CYS A 152 -14.67 15.33 15.64
CA CYS A 152 -16.02 14.84 15.38
C CYS A 152 -16.42 15.09 13.93
N ARG A 153 -17.16 14.13 13.36
CA ARG A 153 -17.36 13.98 11.91
C ARG A 153 -18.82 14.11 11.48
N ASN A 154 -19.62 14.67 12.38
CA ASN A 154 -20.91 15.22 12.02
C ASN A 154 -20.65 16.50 11.21
N ASN A 155 -21.39 16.71 10.12
CA ASN A 155 -21.39 18.02 9.48
C ASN A 155 -22.28 18.93 10.34
N PRO A 156 -21.77 20.02 10.94
CA PRO A 156 -22.60 20.95 11.72
C PRO A 156 -23.45 21.88 10.83
N PHE A 157 -23.29 21.82 9.50
CA PHE A 157 -23.96 22.68 8.53
C PHE A 157 -25.13 21.96 7.82
N PRO A 158 -26.08 22.69 7.20
CA PRO A 158 -27.31 22.11 6.62
C PRO A 158 -27.10 21.05 5.52
N SER A 159 -28.13 20.23 5.31
CA SER A 159 -28.04 18.96 4.56
C SER A 159 -27.92 19.06 3.03
N ASP A 160 -28.13 20.23 2.43
CA ASP A 160 -28.03 20.41 0.96
C ASP A 160 -26.57 20.52 0.46
N THR A 161 -25.60 20.50 1.37
CA THR A 161 -24.15 20.58 1.15
C THR A 161 -23.55 19.34 0.47
N ARG A 162 -24.03 18.98 -0.73
CA ARG A 162 -23.65 17.77 -1.51
C ARG A 162 -22.15 17.63 -1.82
N THR A 163 -21.37 18.71 -1.73
CA THR A 163 -19.91 18.74 -1.91
C THR A 163 -19.12 18.52 -0.61
N ALA A 164 -19.73 18.73 0.57
CA ALA A 164 -19.08 18.53 1.87
C ALA A 164 -19.20 17.07 2.33
N SER A 165 -18.07 16.37 2.40
CA SER A 165 -18.01 14.98 2.86
C SER A 165 -17.95 14.90 4.39
N ARG A 166 -18.73 13.99 4.98
CA ARG A 166 -18.71 13.75 6.44
C ARG A 166 -17.38 13.15 6.89
N GLY A 167 -16.65 13.92 7.70
CA GLY A 167 -15.37 13.52 8.30
C GLY A 167 -14.15 14.00 7.55
N LEU A 168 -13.00 13.33 7.77
CA LEU A 168 -11.70 13.77 7.28
C LEU A 168 -11.11 12.81 6.24
N ALA A 169 -10.53 13.40 5.19
CA ALA A 169 -9.69 12.77 4.21
C ALA A 169 -8.40 12.22 4.85
N ARG A 170 -7.83 11.19 4.21
CA ARG A 170 -6.50 10.70 4.57
C ARG A 170 -5.43 11.65 4.03
N VAL A 171 -4.60 12.16 4.94
CA VAL A 171 -3.38 12.91 4.62
C VAL A 171 -2.21 11.95 4.67
N GLU A 172 -1.31 12.03 3.68
CA GLU A 172 -0.03 11.32 3.72
C GLU A 172 0.93 12.07 4.64
N ALA A 173 1.65 11.35 5.50
CA ALA A 173 2.56 11.95 6.47
C ALA A 173 3.91 12.30 5.79
N PRO A 174 4.36 13.57 5.79
CA PRO A 174 5.70 13.93 5.36
C PRO A 174 6.79 13.20 6.16
N VAL A 175 8.01 13.13 5.64
CA VAL A 175 9.13 12.46 6.32
C VAL A 175 9.35 13.06 7.73
N GLY A 176 9.57 12.21 8.73
CA GLY A 176 9.68 12.64 10.13
C GLY A 176 8.34 12.99 10.78
N SER A 177 7.21 12.69 10.13
CA SER A 177 5.86 13.00 10.64
C SER A 177 5.04 11.77 10.99
N LEU A 178 4.16 11.92 11.99
CA LEU A 178 3.12 10.97 12.40
C LEU A 178 1.77 11.69 12.41
N VAL A 179 0.81 11.23 11.61
CA VAL A 179 -0.57 11.73 11.58
C VAL A 179 -1.49 10.69 12.20
N VAL A 180 -2.32 11.07 13.18
CA VAL A 180 -3.23 10.20 13.94
C VAL A 180 -4.64 10.78 13.89
N TYR A 181 -5.63 9.90 13.69
CA TYR A 181 -7.05 10.22 13.65
C TYR A 181 -7.79 9.36 14.67
N SER A 182 -8.79 9.92 15.36
CA SER A 182 -9.57 9.15 16.32
C SER A 182 -10.45 8.05 15.71
N THR A 183 -10.67 8.05 14.39
CA THR A 183 -11.39 6.99 13.67
C THR A 183 -10.95 6.87 12.20
N ALA A 184 -11.26 5.74 11.55
CA ALA A 184 -10.89 5.45 10.16
C ALA A 184 -11.59 6.42 9.18
N PRO A 185 -10.95 6.84 8.06
CA PRO A 185 -11.57 7.72 7.06
C PRO A 185 -12.97 7.25 6.63
N GLY A 186 -13.94 8.17 6.54
CA GLY A 186 -15.33 7.86 6.20
C GLY A 186 -16.19 7.20 7.30
N LYS A 187 -15.64 6.94 8.51
CA LYS A 187 -16.40 6.58 9.71
C LYS A 187 -16.49 7.76 10.69
N VAL A 188 -17.36 7.68 11.69
CA VAL A 188 -17.54 8.68 12.76
C VAL A 188 -16.75 8.24 14.02
N ALA A 189 -16.51 9.16 14.96
CA ALA A 189 -15.90 8.90 16.26
C ALA A 189 -16.98 8.99 17.34
N GLU A 190 -16.92 8.18 18.39
CA GLU A 190 -17.87 8.22 19.50
C GLU A 190 -17.40 9.24 20.55
N ASP A 191 -18.21 10.29 20.81
CA ASP A 191 -17.96 11.30 21.85
C ASP A 191 -17.68 10.66 23.23
N GLY A 192 -18.29 9.49 23.50
CA GLY A 192 -18.11 8.72 24.72
C GLY A 192 -18.97 9.21 25.90
N GLU A 193 -19.07 8.38 26.93
CA GLU A 193 -19.89 8.65 28.13
C GLU A 193 -19.07 9.24 29.30
N GLY A 194 -17.77 9.49 29.09
CA GLY A 194 -16.86 10.01 30.11
C GLY A 194 -16.57 11.51 29.97
N ARG A 195 -15.66 12.03 30.82
CA ARG A 195 -15.11 13.41 30.73
C ARG A 195 -14.47 13.72 29.37
N ASN A 196 -13.97 12.69 28.70
CA ASN A 196 -13.08 12.77 27.54
C ASN A 196 -13.61 11.91 26.40
N GLY A 197 -13.27 12.29 25.17
CA GLY A 197 -13.49 11.49 23.97
C GLY A 197 -13.00 10.05 24.12
N THR A 198 -13.69 9.09 23.51
CA THR A 198 -13.32 7.67 23.62
C THR A 198 -11.90 7.40 23.10
N PHE A 199 -11.45 8.15 22.09
CA PHE A 199 -10.06 8.09 21.63
C PHE A 199 -9.09 8.75 22.62
N THR A 200 -9.38 9.99 23.03
CA THR A 200 -8.45 10.78 23.84
C THR A 200 -8.26 10.22 25.24
N SER A 201 -9.30 9.72 25.91
CA SER A 201 -9.19 9.01 27.20
C SER A 201 -8.17 7.86 27.18
N HIS A 202 -8.15 7.04 26.12
CA HIS A 202 -7.11 5.99 25.96
C HIS A 202 -5.77 6.55 25.49
N LEU A 203 -5.75 7.62 24.70
CA LEU A 203 -4.50 8.27 24.28
C LEU A 203 -3.73 8.86 25.47
N LEU A 204 -4.39 9.64 26.32
CA LEU A 204 -3.81 10.25 27.53
C LEU A 204 -3.14 9.17 28.41
N LYS A 205 -3.84 8.06 28.65
CA LYS A 205 -3.34 6.91 29.40
C LYS A 205 -2.05 6.32 28.81
N PHE A 206 -1.98 6.14 27.49
CA PHE A 206 -0.82 5.53 26.82
C PHE A 206 0.28 6.54 26.40
N LEU A 207 0.04 7.85 26.57
CA LEU A 207 1.08 8.88 26.56
C LEU A 207 1.85 8.91 27.88
N GLN A 208 1.16 8.68 29.00
CA GLN A 208 1.75 8.67 30.34
C GLN A 208 2.46 7.34 30.68
N GLU A 209 2.18 6.24 29.97
CA GLU A 209 2.88 4.95 30.21
C GLU A 209 4.37 5.05 29.79
N PRO A 210 5.33 4.82 30.71
CA PRO A 210 6.74 5.06 30.46
C PRO A 210 7.36 4.05 29.49
N ASN A 211 8.39 4.50 28.77
CA ASN A 211 9.16 3.73 27.80
C ASN A 211 8.32 3.11 26.67
N LEU A 212 7.17 3.72 26.33
CA LEU A 212 6.47 3.47 25.07
C LEU A 212 6.97 4.36 23.94
N THR A 213 7.13 3.75 22.76
CA THR A 213 7.28 4.49 21.50
C THR A 213 5.94 5.08 21.07
N LEU A 214 5.94 6.19 20.33
CA LEU A 214 4.75 6.78 19.72
C LEU A 214 3.91 5.75 18.93
N THR A 215 4.58 4.86 18.19
CA THR A 215 3.92 3.79 17.43
C THR A 215 3.23 2.78 18.34
N GLN A 216 3.84 2.42 19.48
CA GLN A 216 3.22 1.54 20.49
C GLN A 216 2.07 2.23 21.23
N THR A 217 2.20 3.50 21.60
CA THR A 217 1.12 4.31 22.19
C THR A 217 -0.10 4.32 21.27
N VAL A 218 0.06 4.72 20.01
CA VAL A 218 -1.04 4.73 19.02
C VAL A 218 -1.63 3.33 18.78
N ARG A 219 -0.80 2.27 18.77
CA ARG A 219 -1.28 0.88 18.66
C ARG A 219 -2.11 0.46 19.89
N LYS A 220 -1.69 0.82 21.11
CA LYS A 220 -2.43 0.54 22.34
C LYS A 220 -3.74 1.32 22.41
N THR A 221 -3.72 2.62 22.08
CA THR A 221 -4.93 3.46 21.96
C THR A 221 -5.92 2.84 20.99
N ARG A 222 -5.48 2.46 19.77
CA ARG A 222 -6.33 1.75 18.79
C ARG A 222 -6.95 0.48 19.38
N ALA A 223 -6.14 -0.38 20.00
CA ALA A 223 -6.63 -1.65 20.55
C ALA A 223 -7.66 -1.44 21.68
N ALA A 224 -7.46 -0.43 22.53
CA ALA A 224 -8.38 -0.13 23.63
C ALA A 224 -9.69 0.51 23.14
N VAL A 225 -9.63 1.45 22.19
CA VAL A 225 -10.82 2.07 21.58
C VAL A 225 -11.65 1.04 20.81
N VAL A 226 -11.00 0.18 20.00
CA VAL A 226 -11.67 -0.90 19.27
C VAL A 226 -12.34 -1.88 20.25
N LYS A 227 -11.71 -2.16 21.40
CA LYS A 227 -12.30 -3.02 22.45
C LYS A 227 -13.49 -2.36 23.14
N GLN A 228 -13.42 -1.07 23.48
CA GLN A 228 -14.50 -0.36 24.19
C GLN A 228 -15.71 -0.09 23.27
N THR A 229 -15.47 0.27 22.02
CA THR A 229 -16.52 0.57 21.03
C THR A 229 -16.98 -0.65 20.23
N GLU A 230 -16.52 -1.86 20.59
CA GLU A 230 -16.85 -3.12 19.91
C GLU A 230 -16.57 -3.08 18.38
N GLY A 231 -15.56 -2.29 17.99
CA GLY A 231 -15.17 -2.06 16.60
C GLY A 231 -15.93 -0.95 15.86
N ARG A 232 -16.89 -0.25 16.50
CA ARG A 232 -17.58 0.90 15.90
C ARG A 232 -16.64 2.07 15.61
N GLN A 233 -15.65 2.30 16.49
CA GLN A 233 -14.58 3.28 16.30
C GLN A 233 -13.22 2.59 16.14
N VAL A 234 -12.46 2.98 15.10
CA VAL A 234 -11.15 2.38 14.79
C VAL A 234 -10.12 3.49 14.55
N PRO A 235 -9.35 3.93 15.57
CA PRO A 235 -8.38 5.00 15.42
C PRO A 235 -7.34 4.71 14.33
N TRP A 236 -7.12 5.64 13.41
CA TRP A 236 -6.25 5.46 12.26
C TRP A 236 -4.94 6.25 12.40
N ALA A 237 -3.88 5.82 11.71
CA ALA A 237 -2.63 6.58 11.67
C ALA A 237 -1.89 6.39 10.34
N SER A 238 -1.14 7.42 9.95
CA SER A 238 -0.18 7.42 8.85
C SER A 238 1.18 7.84 9.43
N SER A 239 2.20 7.00 9.31
CA SER A 239 3.51 7.21 9.93
C SER A 239 4.62 7.21 8.89
N SER A 240 5.48 8.23 8.96
CA SER A 240 6.71 8.39 8.18
C SER A 240 7.89 8.71 9.10
N LEU A 241 7.84 8.20 10.35
CA LEU A 241 8.91 8.29 11.33
C LEU A 241 10.14 7.49 10.87
N LEU A 242 11.34 8.03 11.11
CA LEU A 242 12.61 7.44 10.69
C LEU A 242 13.25 6.55 11.76
N THR A 243 12.86 6.74 13.03
CA THR A 243 13.27 5.93 14.18
C THR A 243 12.10 5.82 15.14
N ASP A 244 12.19 4.88 16.09
CA ASP A 244 11.35 4.94 17.28
C ASP A 244 11.61 6.23 18.07
N TYR A 245 10.55 6.78 18.66
CA TYR A 245 10.59 7.99 19.48
C TYR A 245 9.70 7.82 20.71
N TYR A 246 10.22 8.21 21.88
CA TYR A 246 9.59 8.03 23.19
C TYR A 246 9.18 9.40 23.77
N LEU A 247 7.90 9.61 24.04
CA LEU A 247 7.45 10.83 24.73
C LEU A 247 7.73 10.76 26.23
N ASN A 248 7.58 9.59 26.86
CA ASN A 248 7.90 9.37 28.29
C ASN A 248 9.09 8.40 28.47
N PRO A 249 10.35 8.78 28.17
CA PRO A 249 11.51 7.98 28.52
C PRO A 249 11.79 8.05 30.03
N GLN A 250 12.15 6.94 30.66
CA GLN A 250 12.50 6.88 32.09
C GLN A 250 13.79 6.09 32.34
N GLU A 251 14.76 6.70 33.03
CA GLU A 251 16.02 6.05 33.43
C GLU A 251 15.79 5.00 34.52
N ASN A 252 15.88 3.71 34.17
CA ASN A 252 15.95 2.64 35.15
C ASN A 252 17.30 2.64 35.88
N LYS A 253 17.37 3.30 37.04
CA LYS A 253 18.56 3.33 37.91
C LYS A 253 18.80 2.04 38.69
N SER A 254 18.94 0.91 37.99
CA SER A 254 19.67 -0.27 38.45
C SER A 254 19.99 -1.22 37.29
N SER A 255 20.97 -2.10 37.52
CA SER A 255 21.48 -3.11 36.59
C SER A 255 22.32 -2.58 35.41
N SER A 256 23.62 -2.88 35.47
CA SER A 256 24.47 -3.09 34.29
C SER A 256 23.87 -4.14 33.36
N THR A 257 24.02 -3.96 32.05
CA THR A 257 23.74 -4.90 30.92
C THR A 257 23.18 -6.29 31.30
N SER A 258 21.93 -6.34 31.78
CA SER A 258 21.21 -7.59 31.97
C SER A 258 20.50 -7.96 30.68
N LYS A 259 20.83 -9.13 30.15
CA LYS A 259 20.04 -9.76 29.09
C LYS A 259 18.67 -10.07 29.69
N PHE A 260 17.58 -9.68 29.03
CA PHE A 260 16.29 -10.37 29.23
C PHE A 260 16.55 -11.86 29.00
N GLN A 261 16.45 -12.68 30.04
CA GLN A 261 16.72 -14.11 29.88
C GLN A 261 15.52 -14.76 29.18
N ALA A 262 15.81 -15.61 28.20
CA ALA A 262 14.79 -16.29 27.42
C ALA A 262 13.80 -17.08 28.31
N ALA A 263 14.27 -17.57 29.47
CA ALA A 263 13.48 -18.27 30.48
C ALA A 263 12.25 -17.47 30.97
N ASP A 264 12.35 -16.16 31.18
CA ASP A 264 11.21 -15.36 31.68
C ASP A 264 10.11 -15.24 30.63
N VAL A 265 10.51 -15.04 29.37
CA VAL A 265 9.59 -14.99 28.22
C VAL A 265 9.01 -16.37 27.93
N GLU A 266 9.82 -17.41 28.05
CA GLU A 266 9.43 -18.81 27.90
C GLU A 266 8.36 -19.22 28.91
N VAL A 267 8.56 -18.95 30.20
CA VAL A 267 7.61 -19.29 31.27
C VAL A 267 6.25 -18.62 31.02
N LEU A 268 6.24 -17.36 30.57
CA LEU A 268 5.01 -16.65 30.22
C LEU A 268 4.33 -17.22 28.96
N PHE A 269 5.11 -17.64 27.95
CA PHE A 269 4.55 -18.28 26.75
C PHE A 269 4.02 -19.69 27.06
N TRP A 270 4.72 -20.47 27.89
CA TRP A 270 4.26 -21.76 28.38
C TRP A 270 2.95 -21.62 29.15
N GLN A 271 2.82 -20.65 30.07
CA GLN A 271 1.57 -20.37 30.78
C GLN A 271 0.42 -19.99 29.82
N SER A 272 0.71 -19.32 28.71
CA SER A 272 -0.29 -19.05 27.67
C SER A 272 -0.71 -20.34 26.95
N ALA A 273 0.24 -21.20 26.58
CA ALA A 273 -0.06 -22.45 25.88
C ALA A 273 -0.79 -23.47 26.78
N GLU A 274 -0.40 -23.57 28.05
CA GLU A 274 -1.08 -24.35 29.09
C GLU A 274 -2.51 -23.86 29.34
N LYS A 275 -2.77 -22.55 29.22
CA LYS A 275 -4.11 -21.96 29.37
C LYS A 275 -5.01 -22.15 28.15
N GLY A 276 -4.44 -22.16 26.93
CA GLY A 276 -5.19 -22.45 25.70
C GLY A 276 -5.48 -23.95 25.56
N ASN A 277 -4.48 -24.79 25.86
CA ASN A 277 -4.56 -26.24 25.91
C ASN A 277 -5.06 -26.92 24.61
N THR A 278 -4.80 -26.32 23.45
CA THR A 278 -4.99 -26.95 22.13
C THR A 278 -3.68 -27.54 21.60
N SER A 279 -3.76 -28.41 20.59
CA SER A 279 -2.59 -28.92 19.86
C SER A 279 -1.77 -27.79 19.22
N GLU A 280 -2.47 -26.78 18.70
CA GLU A 280 -1.95 -25.59 18.04
C GLU A 280 -1.19 -24.68 19.02
N ASP A 281 -1.69 -24.52 20.25
CA ASP A 281 -1.03 -23.74 21.31
C ASP A 281 0.31 -24.36 21.72
N TYR A 282 0.33 -25.69 21.95
CA TYR A 282 1.55 -26.40 22.30
C TYR A 282 2.54 -26.45 21.12
N LEU A 283 2.05 -26.56 19.89
CA LEU A 283 2.87 -26.43 18.67
C LEU A 283 3.47 -25.02 18.53
N ALA A 284 2.72 -23.97 18.86
CA ALA A 284 3.22 -22.59 18.83
C ALA A 284 4.30 -22.35 19.90
N TYR A 285 4.14 -22.89 21.11
CA TYR A 285 5.18 -22.87 22.13
C TYR A 285 6.44 -23.64 21.66
N LEU A 286 6.28 -24.83 21.06
CA LEU A 286 7.41 -25.61 20.52
C LEU A 286 8.14 -24.93 19.35
N GLN A 287 7.43 -24.13 18.54
CA GLN A 287 8.04 -23.34 17.48
C GLN A 287 8.80 -22.10 18.01
N ALA A 288 8.39 -21.56 19.16
CA ALA A 288 9.07 -20.45 19.82
C ALA A 288 10.24 -20.90 20.71
N PHE A 289 10.12 -22.08 21.35
CA PHE A 289 11.07 -22.62 22.32
C PHE A 289 11.32 -24.13 22.06
N PRO A 290 11.98 -24.50 20.94
CA PRO A 290 12.14 -25.90 20.53
C PRO A 290 13.00 -26.75 21.48
N GLU A 291 13.99 -26.15 22.13
CA GLU A 291 14.76 -26.78 23.24
C GLU A 291 14.35 -26.20 24.61
N GLY A 292 13.10 -25.74 24.72
CA GLY A 292 12.56 -25.13 25.94
C GLY A 292 12.47 -26.08 27.13
N GLN A 293 12.48 -25.51 28.34
CA GLN A 293 12.30 -26.18 29.63
C GLN A 293 10.99 -26.99 29.71
N PHE A 294 9.96 -26.61 28.95
CA PHE A 294 8.67 -27.30 28.88
C PHE A 294 8.45 -28.02 27.53
N SER A 295 9.44 -28.09 26.63
CA SER A 295 9.34 -28.70 25.29
C SER A 295 8.76 -30.13 25.34
N THR A 296 9.40 -31.04 26.06
CA THR A 296 8.92 -32.43 26.23
C THR A 296 7.54 -32.53 26.89
N LEU A 297 7.13 -31.52 27.69
CA LEU A 297 5.79 -31.47 28.29
C LEU A 297 4.74 -30.99 27.27
N ALA A 298 5.09 -30.01 26.44
CA ALA A 298 4.28 -29.53 25.32
C ALA A 298 4.04 -30.65 24.29
N GLU A 299 5.09 -31.37 23.89
CA GLU A 299 5.00 -32.54 23.01
C GLU A 299 4.07 -33.61 23.60
N SER A 300 4.23 -33.94 24.89
CA SER A 300 3.39 -34.94 25.55
C SER A 300 1.91 -34.54 25.65
N ARG A 301 1.59 -33.23 25.70
CA ARG A 301 0.20 -32.74 25.70
C ARG A 301 -0.36 -32.65 24.29
N MET A 302 0.40 -32.09 23.35
CA MET A 302 0.06 -32.04 21.92
C MET A 302 -0.28 -33.43 21.38
N ALA A 303 0.60 -34.42 21.63
CA ALA A 303 0.40 -35.80 21.17
C ALA A 303 -0.91 -36.43 21.67
N ARG A 304 -1.28 -36.20 22.95
CA ARG A 304 -2.55 -36.69 23.52
C ARG A 304 -3.75 -36.03 22.85
N LEU A 305 -3.72 -34.71 22.68
CA LEU A 305 -4.79 -33.94 22.04
C LEU A 305 -4.99 -34.36 20.58
N THR A 306 -3.92 -34.61 19.84
CA THR A 306 -3.99 -35.12 18.46
C THR A 306 -4.39 -36.59 18.33
N SER A 307 -4.50 -37.35 19.44
CA SER A 307 -4.81 -38.79 19.42
C SER A 307 -6.27 -39.16 19.64
N GLN A 308 -7.17 -38.18 19.84
CA GLN A 308 -8.61 -38.43 19.98
C GLN A 308 -9.34 -38.22 18.63
N PRO A 309 -10.04 -39.25 18.10
CA PRO A 309 -10.91 -39.08 16.94
C PRO A 309 -12.25 -38.45 17.36
N SER A 310 -12.68 -37.42 16.65
CA SER A 310 -14.02 -36.84 16.79
C SER A 310 -15.08 -37.66 16.05
N LEU A 311 -16.30 -37.70 16.60
CA LEU A 311 -17.42 -38.48 16.06
C LEU A 311 -18.56 -37.61 15.51
N ASP A 312 -19.16 -38.15 14.46
CA ASP A 312 -20.51 -37.94 13.92
C ASP A 312 -20.95 -36.60 13.30
N THR A 313 -21.79 -36.79 12.29
CA THR A 313 -22.53 -35.81 11.49
C THR A 313 -24.03 -36.10 11.65
N LYS A 314 -24.92 -35.10 11.54
CA LYS A 314 -26.26 -35.30 10.91
C LYS A 314 -27.15 -34.05 10.70
N ASP A 315 -27.58 -33.93 9.44
CA ASP A 315 -28.97 -33.75 8.95
C ASP A 315 -29.77 -32.41 9.00
N LEU A 316 -30.82 -32.41 8.16
CA LEU A 316 -31.89 -31.40 7.90
C LEU A 316 -31.46 -30.14 7.09
N GLY A 317 -32.27 -29.63 6.14
CA GLY A 317 -33.54 -30.10 5.55
C GLY A 317 -34.13 -29.10 4.53
N SER A 318 -34.91 -29.55 3.54
CA SER A 318 -35.40 -28.77 2.36
C SER A 318 -36.83 -28.19 2.46
N LEU A 319 -37.21 -27.25 1.57
CA LEU A 319 -38.53 -26.87 0.91
C LEU A 319 -38.23 -25.60 0.03
N THR A 320 -38.81 -25.16 -1.12
CA THR A 320 -40.04 -25.30 -1.95
C THR A 320 -41.23 -24.36 -1.60
N THR A 321 -41.94 -23.64 -2.51
CA THR A 321 -41.91 -23.49 -4.00
C THR A 321 -42.77 -22.30 -4.51
N SER A 322 -42.46 -21.76 -5.70
CA SER A 322 -43.31 -20.98 -6.66
C SER A 322 -44.02 -19.67 -6.16
N ASP A 323 -44.78 -18.84 -6.90
CA ASP A 323 -45.37 -18.89 -8.28
C ASP A 323 -45.61 -17.48 -8.95
N THR A 324 -46.36 -17.44 -10.08
CA THR A 324 -46.55 -16.37 -11.12
C THR A 324 -47.55 -15.20 -10.89
N HIS A 325 -47.39 -14.08 -11.67
CA HIS A 325 -48.36 -13.32 -12.54
C HIS A 325 -47.72 -11.95 -12.96
N GLU A 326 -47.90 -11.31 -14.14
CA GLU A 326 -49.06 -10.84 -14.95
C GLU A 326 -49.85 -9.67 -14.27
N ASP A 327 -50.31 -8.60 -14.95
CA ASP A 327 -50.88 -8.48 -16.32
C ASP A 327 -50.69 -7.06 -16.99
N THR A 328 -51.52 -6.66 -17.99
CA THR A 328 -51.15 -5.74 -19.11
C THR A 328 -51.99 -4.44 -19.40
N ASN A 329 -51.28 -3.36 -19.78
CA ASN A 329 -51.41 -2.45 -20.97
C ASN A 329 -52.74 -1.76 -21.46
N VAL A 330 -52.71 -0.41 -21.63
CA VAL A 330 -53.57 0.51 -22.45
C VAL A 330 -52.76 1.82 -22.72
N LEU A 331 -52.72 2.63 -23.81
CA LEU A 331 -53.56 3.02 -25.00
C LEU A 331 -54.64 4.12 -24.74
N ALA A 332 -54.87 5.18 -25.57
CA ALA A 332 -54.11 5.85 -26.68
C ALA A 332 -54.73 7.23 -27.12
N MET A 333 -53.97 8.09 -27.86
CA MET A 333 -54.43 9.11 -28.89
C MET A 333 -55.23 10.40 -28.42
N VAL A 334 -55.31 11.59 -29.10
CA VAL A 334 -54.66 12.24 -30.29
C VAL A 334 -54.98 13.78 -30.42
N GLU A 335 -54.11 14.59 -31.11
CA GLU A 335 -54.31 15.94 -31.74
C GLU A 335 -54.77 17.19 -30.92
N SER A 336 -54.60 18.48 -31.33
CA SER A 336 -53.80 19.19 -32.37
C SER A 336 -53.67 20.71 -32.04
N GLY A 337 -52.76 21.48 -32.69
CA GLY A 337 -52.71 22.96 -32.61
C GLY A 337 -51.37 23.62 -33.05
N ASP A 338 -51.43 24.79 -33.70
CA ASP A 338 -50.33 25.52 -34.38
C ASP A 338 -50.78 27.02 -34.52
N GLN A 339 -50.01 28.14 -34.55
CA GLN A 339 -48.58 28.52 -34.72
C GLN A 339 -48.21 29.60 -33.62
N THR A 340 -47.15 30.45 -33.61
CA THR A 340 -46.12 30.93 -34.58
C THR A 340 -44.78 31.33 -33.93
N ALA A 341 -43.66 30.99 -34.60
CA ALA A 341 -42.46 31.78 -34.92
C ALA A 341 -41.63 32.60 -33.88
N VAL A 342 -40.30 32.51 -34.06
CA VAL A 342 -39.19 33.41 -33.62
C VAL A 342 -38.81 33.46 -32.12
N GLN A 343 -37.89 32.57 -31.71
CA GLN A 343 -36.58 32.95 -31.12
C GLN A 343 -35.61 31.76 -31.15
N ASP A 344 -34.30 32.04 -31.20
CA ASP A 344 -33.22 31.05 -31.38
C ASP A 344 -32.82 30.39 -30.03
N PRO A 345 -33.04 29.07 -29.85
CA PRO A 345 -32.77 28.39 -28.57
C PRO A 345 -31.41 27.70 -28.55
N ARG A 346 -30.67 27.97 -27.46
CA ARG A 346 -29.50 27.18 -27.03
C ARG A 346 -29.89 25.69 -26.92
N PRO A 347 -28.98 24.74 -27.21
CA PRO A 347 -29.29 23.31 -27.23
C PRO A 347 -29.85 22.83 -25.89
N SER A 348 -31.00 22.14 -25.96
CA SER A 348 -31.69 21.58 -24.80
C SER A 348 -31.00 20.32 -24.25
N PRO A 349 -31.19 19.98 -22.96
CA PRO A 349 -30.53 18.84 -22.35
C PRO A 349 -31.23 17.50 -22.69
N GLY A 350 -30.45 16.50 -23.11
CA GLY A 350 -30.81 15.09 -22.92
C GLY A 350 -31.29 14.29 -24.15
N GLU A 351 -30.47 14.17 -25.18
CA GLU A 351 -30.45 12.90 -25.94
C GLU A 351 -29.55 11.91 -25.20
N VAL A 352 -30.06 10.72 -24.87
CA VAL A 352 -29.24 9.60 -24.44
C VAL A 352 -28.68 8.96 -25.71
N GLU A 353 -27.36 8.99 -25.89
CA GLU A 353 -26.68 8.41 -27.05
C GLU A 353 -27.00 6.91 -27.10
N THR A 354 -27.78 6.46 -28.10
CA THR A 354 -28.34 5.08 -28.16
C THR A 354 -27.41 4.07 -28.82
N ARG A 355 -26.35 4.56 -29.48
CA ARG A 355 -25.36 3.76 -30.20
C ARG A 355 -23.96 4.26 -29.84
N GLY A 356 -23.01 3.34 -29.75
CA GLY A 356 -21.60 3.61 -29.44
C GLY A 356 -20.68 3.02 -30.49
N LYS A 357 -19.40 3.39 -30.45
CA LYS A 357 -18.37 2.90 -31.36
C LYS A 357 -17.64 1.71 -30.73
N PHE A 358 -17.73 0.56 -31.37
CA PHE A 358 -17.07 -0.65 -30.89
C PHE A 358 -15.70 -0.90 -31.54
N TYR A 359 -14.73 -1.25 -30.71
CA TYR A 359 -13.35 -1.53 -31.09
C TYR A 359 -12.89 -2.84 -30.44
N VAL A 360 -12.09 -3.61 -31.17
CA VAL A 360 -11.49 -4.85 -30.70
C VAL A 360 -9.99 -4.75 -30.97
N ASP A 361 -9.20 -4.71 -29.90
CA ASP A 361 -7.74 -4.77 -29.94
C ASP A 361 -7.33 -6.23 -29.72
N ALA A 362 -7.15 -6.95 -30.82
CA ALA A 362 -6.79 -8.36 -30.80
C ALA A 362 -5.28 -8.52 -30.93
N GLN A 363 -4.72 -9.47 -30.17
CA GLN A 363 -3.30 -9.80 -30.18
C GLN A 363 -3.12 -11.29 -30.52
N PRO A 364 -2.41 -11.64 -31.62
CA PRO A 364 -1.63 -10.75 -32.50
C PRO A 364 -2.50 -9.79 -33.31
N SER A 365 -1.98 -8.58 -33.60
CA SER A 365 -2.68 -7.48 -34.29
C SER A 365 -3.22 -7.81 -35.69
N GLU A 366 -2.72 -8.85 -36.33
CA GLU A 366 -3.20 -9.40 -37.62
C GLU A 366 -4.47 -10.27 -37.48
N ALA A 367 -5.00 -10.44 -36.25
CA ALA A 367 -6.13 -11.34 -35.97
C ALA A 367 -7.45 -10.84 -36.58
N ARG A 368 -8.20 -11.77 -37.16
CA ARG A 368 -9.48 -11.51 -37.82
C ARG A 368 -10.62 -11.52 -36.82
N VAL A 369 -11.14 -10.33 -36.55
CA VAL A 369 -12.32 -10.10 -35.71
C VAL A 369 -13.60 -10.22 -36.55
N ARG A 370 -14.62 -10.89 -36.01
CA ARG A 370 -15.99 -10.94 -36.53
C ARG A 370 -16.99 -10.81 -35.39
N ILE A 371 -18.06 -10.07 -35.62
CA ILE A 371 -19.25 -10.11 -34.76
C ILE A 371 -20.25 -11.05 -35.45
N MET A 372 -20.67 -12.10 -34.76
CA MET A 372 -21.38 -13.24 -35.36
C MET A 372 -22.88 -12.98 -35.55
N ASN A 373 -23.46 -12.06 -34.77
CA ASN A 373 -24.90 -11.76 -34.74
C ASN A 373 -25.27 -10.41 -35.37
N ILE A 374 -24.41 -9.85 -36.23
CA ILE A 374 -24.73 -8.72 -37.13
C ILE A 374 -24.44 -9.10 -38.58
N VAL A 375 -25.01 -8.35 -39.52
CA VAL A 375 -24.77 -8.53 -40.96
C VAL A 375 -23.46 -7.86 -41.40
N ASP A 376 -23.14 -6.71 -40.81
CA ASP A 376 -21.98 -5.90 -41.18
C ASP A 376 -20.64 -6.58 -40.86
N LYS A 377 -19.65 -6.36 -41.73
CA LYS A 377 -18.27 -6.71 -41.39
C LYS A 377 -17.76 -5.77 -40.30
N TYR A 378 -17.14 -6.34 -39.28
CA TYR A 378 -16.44 -5.57 -38.26
C TYR A 378 -15.35 -4.67 -38.88
N PHE A 379 -15.27 -3.45 -38.38
CA PHE A 379 -14.14 -2.52 -38.54
C PHE A 379 -13.97 -1.73 -37.23
N PRO A 380 -12.76 -1.21 -36.91
CA PRO A 380 -12.54 -0.39 -35.72
C PRO A 380 -13.45 0.85 -35.70
N GLY A 381 -14.28 0.96 -34.66
CA GLY A 381 -15.24 2.04 -34.47
C GLY A 381 -16.60 1.79 -35.12
N ILE A 382 -16.97 0.54 -35.41
CA ILE A 382 -18.29 0.16 -35.91
C ILE A 382 -19.40 0.58 -34.93
N GLN A 383 -20.48 1.15 -35.45
CA GLN A 383 -21.60 1.66 -34.65
C GLN A 383 -22.52 0.51 -34.20
N LEU A 384 -22.57 0.23 -32.90
CA LEU A 384 -23.42 -0.79 -32.28
C LEU A 384 -24.42 -0.14 -31.32
N ASP A 385 -25.61 -0.75 -31.18
CA ASP A 385 -26.65 -0.25 -30.28
C ASP A 385 -26.36 -0.69 -28.84
N TYR A 386 -26.42 0.25 -27.89
CA TYR A 386 -26.21 -0.03 -26.47
C TYR A 386 -27.31 -0.91 -25.86
N GLY A 387 -26.98 -1.62 -24.78
CA GLY A 387 -27.82 -2.59 -24.09
C GLY A 387 -27.95 -3.96 -24.80
N LYS A 388 -27.61 -4.05 -26.10
CA LYS A 388 -27.71 -5.31 -26.86
C LYS A 388 -26.50 -6.22 -26.61
N ARG A 389 -26.71 -7.52 -26.84
CA ARG A 389 -25.64 -8.54 -26.79
C ARG A 389 -24.99 -8.73 -28.15
N TYR A 390 -23.68 -8.87 -28.17
CA TYR A 390 -22.89 -9.13 -29.38
C TYR A 390 -21.92 -10.27 -29.15
N ASP A 391 -21.92 -11.24 -30.06
CA ASP A 391 -21.09 -12.45 -30.01
C ASP A 391 -19.82 -12.21 -30.85
N VAL A 392 -18.73 -11.87 -30.17
CA VAL A 392 -17.45 -11.51 -30.80
C VAL A 392 -16.59 -12.77 -30.94
N TYR A 393 -16.10 -13.01 -32.14
CA TYR A 393 -15.28 -14.16 -32.52
C TYR A 393 -13.99 -13.68 -33.19
N VAL A 394 -12.84 -14.14 -32.71
CA VAL A 394 -11.52 -13.69 -33.15
C VAL A 394 -10.66 -14.89 -33.55
N THR A 395 -10.02 -14.80 -34.71
CA THR A 395 -9.30 -15.92 -35.36
C THR A 395 -7.96 -15.49 -35.96
N HIS A 396 -6.90 -16.24 -35.69
CA HIS A 396 -5.59 -16.07 -36.32
C HIS A 396 -4.93 -17.45 -36.52
N PRO A 397 -4.23 -17.72 -37.63
CA PRO A 397 -3.50 -18.98 -37.80
C PRO A 397 -2.46 -19.20 -36.70
N GLY A 398 -2.42 -20.40 -36.11
CA GLY A 398 -1.49 -20.72 -35.01
C GLY A 398 -1.90 -20.17 -33.64
N TYR A 399 -3.16 -19.76 -33.48
CA TYR A 399 -3.79 -19.37 -32.22
C TYR A 399 -5.19 -19.95 -32.11
N LYS A 400 -5.57 -20.37 -30.89
CA LYS A 400 -6.89 -20.93 -30.60
C LYS A 400 -7.98 -19.88 -30.84
N PRO A 401 -9.06 -20.20 -31.57
CA PRO A 401 -10.15 -19.25 -31.79
C PRO A 401 -10.77 -18.75 -30.49
N TRP A 402 -10.78 -17.43 -30.29
CA TRP A 402 -11.34 -16.78 -29.11
C TRP A 402 -12.79 -16.37 -29.37
N ARG A 403 -13.69 -16.54 -28.39
CA ARG A 403 -15.11 -16.16 -28.52
C ARG A 403 -15.69 -15.71 -27.19
N GLN A 404 -16.42 -14.58 -27.20
CA GLN A 404 -17.19 -14.12 -26.05
C GLN A 404 -18.44 -13.36 -26.50
N THR A 405 -19.57 -13.61 -25.82
CA THR A 405 -20.72 -12.72 -25.91
C THR A 405 -20.59 -11.60 -24.88
N ILE A 406 -20.52 -10.35 -25.36
CA ILE A 406 -20.53 -9.14 -24.52
C ILE A 406 -21.94 -8.52 -24.50
N VAL A 407 -22.26 -7.75 -23.46
CA VAL A 407 -23.35 -6.76 -23.49
C VAL A 407 -22.71 -5.42 -23.83
N PHE A 408 -23.04 -4.84 -24.98
CA PHE A 408 -22.45 -3.58 -25.42
C PHE A 408 -23.06 -2.41 -24.65
N ASN A 409 -22.19 -1.62 -24.02
CA ASN A 409 -22.48 -0.44 -23.21
C ASN A 409 -21.22 0.44 -23.23
N ALA A 410 -21.26 1.61 -22.58
CA ALA A 410 -20.10 2.50 -22.52
C ALA A 410 -18.87 1.91 -21.80
N ASP A 411 -18.99 0.76 -21.10
CA ASP A 411 -17.87 0.03 -20.46
C ASP A 411 -17.23 -1.00 -21.41
N THR A 412 -17.88 -1.30 -22.53
CA THR A 412 -17.49 -2.33 -23.50
C THR A 412 -17.39 -1.79 -24.93
N GLU A 413 -17.27 -0.46 -25.09
CA GLU A 413 -16.88 0.16 -26.37
C GLU A 413 -15.53 -0.36 -26.87
N TYR A 414 -14.64 -0.81 -25.98
CA TYR A 414 -13.33 -1.35 -26.31
C TYR A 414 -13.14 -2.72 -25.68
N LEU A 415 -12.72 -3.70 -26.48
CA LEU A 415 -12.50 -5.08 -26.06
C LEU A 415 -11.08 -5.52 -26.44
N GLN A 416 -10.22 -5.77 -25.45
CA GLN A 416 -8.92 -6.42 -25.68
C GLN A 416 -9.08 -7.94 -25.76
N VAL A 417 -8.39 -8.56 -26.73
CA VAL A 417 -8.44 -10.01 -27.00
C VAL A 417 -7.03 -10.54 -27.20
N PHE A 418 -6.39 -11.01 -26.13
CA PHE A 418 -5.19 -11.83 -26.25
C PHE A 418 -5.57 -13.26 -26.61
N MET A 419 -5.18 -13.70 -27.81
CA MET A 419 -5.40 -15.07 -28.23
C MET A 419 -4.39 -16.02 -27.56
N GLU A 420 -4.84 -17.19 -27.11
CA GLU A 420 -3.94 -18.26 -26.64
C GLU A 420 -3.29 -18.93 -27.86
N SER A 421 -1.98 -19.19 -27.86
CA SER A 421 -1.32 -19.77 -29.03
C SER A 421 -1.66 -21.26 -29.22
N ASP A 422 -1.59 -21.75 -30.46
CA ASP A 422 -1.67 -23.19 -30.78
C ASP A 422 -0.33 -23.90 -30.52
N LYS A 423 0.71 -23.16 -30.11
CA LYS A 423 2.00 -23.74 -29.71
C LYS A 423 1.83 -24.44 -28.37
N THR A 424 2.75 -25.35 -28.05
CA THR A 424 2.72 -26.13 -26.81
C THR A 424 2.56 -25.19 -25.60
N PRO A 425 1.65 -25.49 -24.64
CA PRO A 425 1.32 -24.58 -23.53
C PRO A 425 2.55 -24.03 -22.80
N SER A 426 2.36 -22.85 -22.17
CA SER A 426 3.33 -22.25 -21.24
C SER A 426 4.00 -23.33 -20.41
N ALA A 427 5.33 -23.42 -20.54
CA ALA A 427 6.04 -24.67 -20.35
C ALA A 427 5.69 -25.34 -19.03
N ASP A 428 5.38 -26.65 -19.10
CA ASP A 428 4.62 -27.38 -18.09
C ASP A 428 5.14 -27.26 -16.65
N LYS A 429 6.45 -26.98 -16.54
CA LYS A 429 7.20 -26.51 -15.37
C LYS A 429 8.04 -25.31 -15.82
N PRO A 430 8.36 -24.34 -14.95
CA PRO A 430 9.22 -23.21 -15.32
C PRO A 430 10.56 -23.67 -15.92
N ARG A 431 11.05 -22.96 -16.94
CA ARG A 431 12.38 -23.19 -17.51
C ARG A 431 13.41 -22.41 -16.70
N PHE A 432 14.60 -22.99 -16.52
CA PHE A 432 15.66 -22.42 -15.67
C PHE A 432 16.98 -22.32 -16.43
N VAL A 433 17.58 -21.13 -16.41
CA VAL A 433 18.97 -20.92 -16.83
C VAL A 433 19.89 -20.98 -15.60
N THR A 434 21.11 -21.47 -15.78
CA THR A 434 22.15 -21.42 -14.75
C THR A 434 22.91 -20.11 -14.91
N VAL A 435 22.96 -19.31 -13.85
CA VAL A 435 23.74 -18.07 -13.79
C VAL A 435 24.99 -18.37 -12.96
N SER A 436 26.15 -18.31 -13.61
CA SER A 436 27.46 -18.42 -12.95
C SER A 436 27.61 -17.34 -11.88
N GLY A 437 28.10 -17.71 -10.70
CA GLY A 437 28.35 -16.76 -9.63
C GLY A 437 29.59 -15.89 -9.89
N ASP A 438 29.53 -14.62 -9.49
CA ASP A 438 30.63 -13.65 -9.56
C ASP A 438 30.40 -12.49 -8.56
N VAL A 439 31.39 -11.61 -8.42
CA VAL A 439 31.26 -10.34 -7.71
C VAL A 439 30.72 -9.27 -8.65
N TYR A 440 29.68 -8.54 -8.22
CA TYR A 440 29.14 -7.41 -8.97
C TYR A 440 28.83 -6.20 -8.09
N ARG A 441 28.63 -5.04 -8.72
CA ARG A 441 28.28 -3.80 -8.04
C ARG A 441 26.76 -3.67 -7.88
N MET A 442 26.24 -4.10 -6.73
CA MET A 442 24.84 -3.92 -6.37
C MET A 442 24.53 -2.46 -6.09
N GLY A 443 23.34 -1.99 -6.48
CA GLY A 443 22.84 -0.64 -6.24
C GLY A 443 23.02 0.31 -7.43
N CYS A 444 23.00 1.61 -7.17
CA CYS A 444 23.01 2.63 -8.21
C CYS A 444 24.17 2.48 -9.22
N SER A 445 23.84 2.41 -10.51
CA SER A 445 24.81 2.36 -11.60
C SER A 445 25.58 3.68 -11.75
N GLU A 446 26.82 3.60 -12.25
CA GLU A 446 27.65 4.78 -12.48
C GLU A 446 26.99 5.74 -13.50
N GLY A 447 27.03 7.04 -13.19
CA GLY A 447 26.41 8.09 -13.99
C GLY A 447 24.88 8.23 -13.84
N ASP A 448 24.17 7.33 -13.15
CA ASP A 448 22.71 7.43 -13.01
C ASP A 448 22.28 8.40 -11.91
N SER A 449 21.95 9.62 -12.31
CA SER A 449 21.42 10.66 -11.43
C SER A 449 20.02 10.36 -10.87
N ARG A 450 19.33 9.32 -11.35
CA ARG A 450 17.92 9.02 -11.02
C ARG A 450 17.76 8.08 -9.81
N CYS A 451 18.85 7.53 -9.29
CA CYS A 451 18.82 6.57 -8.19
C CYS A 451 18.30 7.16 -6.87
N LYS A 452 17.29 6.51 -6.29
CA LYS A 452 16.76 6.79 -4.94
C LYS A 452 17.82 6.50 -3.86
N GLN A 453 17.60 7.01 -2.64
CA GLN A 453 18.48 6.71 -1.51
C GLN A 453 18.49 5.22 -1.12
N SER A 454 17.37 4.52 -1.34
CA SER A 454 17.26 3.07 -1.14
C SER A 454 18.10 2.24 -2.11
N GLU A 455 18.58 2.82 -3.21
CA GLU A 455 19.49 2.18 -4.18
C GLU A 455 20.97 2.43 -3.82
N LYS A 456 21.24 3.04 -2.66
CA LYS A 456 22.57 3.49 -2.23
C LYS A 456 22.92 2.94 -0.84
N PRO A 457 24.21 2.89 -0.46
CA PRO A 457 25.37 3.04 -1.33
C PRO A 457 25.49 1.85 -2.30
N SER A 458 26.00 2.09 -3.51
CA SER A 458 26.40 0.99 -4.38
C SER A 458 27.60 0.27 -3.74
N ARG A 459 27.57 -1.06 -3.73
CA ARG A 459 28.52 -1.90 -2.99
C ARG A 459 28.78 -3.21 -3.73
N ASP A 460 29.92 -3.82 -3.47
CA ASP A 460 30.30 -5.06 -4.14
C ASP A 460 29.67 -6.26 -3.40
N VAL A 461 29.08 -7.17 -4.16
CA VAL A 461 28.36 -8.35 -3.65
C VAL A 461 28.79 -9.57 -4.44
N ASN A 462 29.30 -10.58 -3.75
CA ASN A 462 29.62 -11.89 -4.30
C ASN A 462 28.33 -12.72 -4.36
N VAL A 463 27.87 -13.12 -5.54
CA VAL A 463 26.70 -14.00 -5.69
C VAL A 463 27.18 -15.39 -6.07
N ALA A 464 26.81 -16.42 -5.31
CA ALA A 464 27.14 -17.81 -5.65
C ALA A 464 26.33 -18.30 -6.86
N THR A 465 26.85 -19.28 -7.62
CA THR A 465 26.15 -19.87 -8.78
C THR A 465 24.77 -20.42 -8.39
N PHE A 466 23.74 -20.03 -9.16
CA PHE A 466 22.34 -20.41 -8.94
C PHE A 466 21.63 -20.71 -10.27
N ARG A 467 20.40 -21.22 -10.20
CA ARG A 467 19.54 -21.31 -11.39
C ARG A 467 18.27 -20.53 -11.16
N ILE A 468 17.88 -19.69 -12.10
CA ILE A 468 16.70 -18.80 -12.00
C ILE A 468 15.76 -19.05 -13.18
N SER A 469 14.45 -18.91 -12.93
CA SER A 469 13.47 -19.10 -13.99
C SER A 469 13.65 -18.05 -15.08
N THR A 470 13.67 -18.49 -16.34
CA THR A 470 13.96 -17.63 -17.51
C THR A 470 12.96 -16.48 -17.64
N THR A 471 11.77 -16.66 -17.08
CA THR A 471 10.64 -15.75 -16.99
C THR A 471 10.13 -15.69 -15.55
N GLU A 472 9.21 -14.78 -15.29
CA GLU A 472 8.22 -14.84 -14.21
C GLU A 472 7.45 -16.16 -14.24
N ILE A 473 6.80 -16.50 -13.13
CA ILE A 473 5.81 -17.58 -13.07
C ILE A 473 4.56 -17.14 -13.84
N THR A 474 4.13 -17.98 -14.77
CA THR A 474 2.95 -17.68 -15.61
C THR A 474 1.62 -18.06 -14.95
N VAL A 475 0.54 -17.46 -15.43
CA VAL A 475 -0.85 -17.81 -15.07
C VAL A 475 -1.07 -19.32 -15.23
N GLY A 476 -0.67 -19.93 -16.35
CA GLY A 476 -0.81 -21.37 -16.58
C GLY A 476 -0.04 -22.24 -15.59
N GLN A 477 1.15 -21.81 -15.14
CA GLN A 477 1.94 -22.52 -14.14
C GLN A 477 1.36 -22.35 -12.72
N PHE A 478 0.87 -21.17 -12.37
CA PHE A 478 0.26 -20.90 -11.06
C PHE A 478 -1.11 -21.58 -10.92
N LYS A 479 -1.90 -21.61 -12.01
CA LYS A 479 -3.15 -22.36 -12.15
C LYS A 479 -2.99 -23.83 -11.80
N LYS A 480 -1.88 -24.48 -12.23
CA LYS A 480 -1.57 -25.86 -11.84
C LYS A 480 -1.27 -26.02 -10.35
N PHE A 481 -0.57 -25.08 -9.73
CA PHE A 481 -0.37 -25.07 -8.28
C PHE A 481 -1.71 -25.01 -7.55
N VAL A 482 -2.59 -24.08 -7.92
CA VAL A 482 -3.93 -23.94 -7.34
C VAL A 482 -4.77 -25.21 -7.55
N SER A 483 -4.85 -25.75 -8.77
CA SER A 483 -5.59 -26.99 -9.05
C SER A 483 -5.03 -28.23 -8.34
N ALA A 484 -3.72 -28.30 -8.11
CA ALA A 484 -3.08 -29.43 -7.42
C ALA A 484 -3.18 -29.37 -5.88
N THR A 485 -3.67 -28.26 -5.31
CA THR A 485 -3.65 -28.01 -3.85
C THR A 485 -4.95 -27.43 -3.28
N ASN A 486 -5.89 -27.01 -4.13
CA ASN A 486 -7.05 -26.18 -3.78
C ASN A 486 -6.68 -24.87 -3.03
N TYR A 487 -5.48 -24.35 -3.28
CA TYR A 487 -4.98 -23.12 -2.66
C TYR A 487 -5.83 -21.91 -3.05
N LYS A 488 -6.15 -21.06 -2.07
CA LYS A 488 -6.79 -19.76 -2.25
C LYS A 488 -5.75 -18.68 -1.97
N THR A 489 -5.55 -17.75 -2.89
CA THR A 489 -4.52 -16.72 -2.70
C THR A 489 -4.90 -15.71 -1.61
N ASP A 490 -3.93 -14.92 -1.16
CA ASP A 490 -4.17 -13.76 -0.30
C ASP A 490 -5.20 -12.78 -0.88
N ALA A 491 -5.36 -12.75 -2.23
CA ALA A 491 -6.40 -11.98 -2.92
C ALA A 491 -7.81 -12.58 -2.77
N GLU A 492 -7.92 -13.91 -2.82
CA GLU A 492 -9.20 -14.62 -2.62
C GLU A 492 -9.64 -14.60 -1.14
N GLN A 493 -8.67 -14.50 -0.24
CA GLN A 493 -8.83 -14.36 1.21
C GLN A 493 -8.89 -12.88 1.65
N ASN A 494 -9.12 -12.62 2.95
CA ASN A 494 -9.05 -11.28 3.54
C ASN A 494 -7.65 -11.00 4.14
N ALA A 495 -6.59 -11.48 3.48
CA ALA A 495 -5.24 -11.44 4.01
C ALA A 495 -4.71 -10.00 4.11
N GLY A 496 -4.07 -9.67 5.24
CA GLY A 496 -3.66 -8.30 5.54
C GLY A 496 -4.80 -7.36 5.99
N GLY A 497 -6.03 -7.86 6.11
CA GLY A 497 -7.21 -7.05 6.45
C GLY A 497 -7.93 -6.44 5.24
N PHE A 498 -7.61 -6.90 4.03
CA PHE A 498 -8.25 -6.51 2.78
C PHE A 498 -8.41 -7.73 1.86
N LYS A 499 -9.48 -7.77 1.04
CA LYS A 499 -9.80 -8.83 0.07
C LYS A 499 -9.74 -8.29 -1.35
N GLY A 500 -9.30 -9.11 -2.32
CA GLY A 500 -9.20 -8.75 -3.74
C GLY A 500 -7.82 -8.26 -4.14
N CYS A 501 -7.74 -7.30 -5.07
CA CYS A 501 -6.48 -6.82 -5.66
C CYS A 501 -6.47 -5.30 -5.90
N TYR A 502 -5.27 -4.71 -5.89
CA TYR A 502 -5.05 -3.34 -6.39
C TYR A 502 -4.94 -3.37 -7.92
N ILE A 503 -5.87 -2.72 -8.61
CA ILE A 503 -5.99 -2.73 -10.07
C ILE A 503 -5.95 -1.32 -10.65
N TRP A 504 -5.62 -1.19 -11.94
CA TRP A 504 -5.75 0.07 -12.66
C TRP A 504 -7.10 0.13 -13.36
N THR A 505 -7.78 1.26 -13.27
CA THR A 505 -9.05 1.52 -13.95
C THR A 505 -8.97 2.78 -14.79
N GLU A 506 -9.51 2.73 -16.00
CA GLU A 506 -9.58 3.89 -16.90
C GLU A 506 -10.88 4.68 -16.66
N ARG A 507 -10.79 6.02 -16.63
CA ARG A 507 -11.97 6.88 -16.57
C ARG A 507 -12.42 7.26 -17.98
N LYS A 508 -13.70 7.03 -18.28
CA LYS A 508 -14.31 7.39 -19.57
C LYS A 508 -14.40 8.89 -19.77
N GLY A 509 -14.26 9.34 -21.02
CA GLY A 509 -14.57 10.71 -21.44
C GLY A 509 -13.74 11.15 -22.64
N ILE A 510 -14.41 11.74 -23.64
CA ILE A 510 -13.83 12.06 -24.97
C ILE A 510 -12.59 12.97 -24.92
N SER A 511 -12.34 13.68 -23.81
CA SER A 511 -11.08 14.43 -23.61
C SER A 511 -10.71 14.61 -22.13
N ARG A 512 -10.05 13.60 -21.52
CA ARG A 512 -8.95 13.75 -20.52
C ARG A 512 -8.43 12.37 -20.08
N SER A 513 -7.23 12.01 -20.54
CA SER A 513 -6.51 10.81 -20.11
C SER A 513 -6.16 10.86 -18.62
N ASN A 514 -6.86 10.07 -17.79
CA ASN A 514 -6.57 9.85 -16.37
C ASN A 514 -7.19 8.53 -15.91
N GLY A 515 -6.45 7.43 -16.03
CA GLY A 515 -6.74 6.23 -15.24
C GLY A 515 -6.30 6.41 -13.78
N THR A 516 -6.71 5.49 -12.90
CA THR A 516 -6.34 5.48 -11.49
C THR A 516 -6.06 4.07 -11.02
N TRP A 517 -5.04 3.91 -10.17
CA TRP A 517 -4.94 2.73 -9.35
C TRP A 517 -6.02 2.77 -8.26
N GLN A 518 -6.75 1.67 -8.05
CA GLN A 518 -7.76 1.53 -7.00
C GLN A 518 -7.84 0.10 -6.47
N TRP A 519 -8.40 -0.07 -5.27
CA TRP A 519 -8.60 -1.40 -4.70
C TRP A 519 -9.96 -1.98 -5.12
N SER A 520 -9.97 -3.20 -5.67
CA SER A 520 -11.19 -3.95 -6.00
C SER A 520 -11.25 -5.25 -5.20
N THR A 521 -12.41 -5.56 -4.65
CA THR A 521 -12.71 -6.81 -3.93
C THR A 521 -13.03 -8.00 -4.83
N GLU A 522 -13.17 -7.76 -6.14
CA GLU A 522 -13.63 -8.73 -7.14
C GLU A 522 -12.46 -9.34 -7.90
N HIS A 523 -11.48 -8.51 -8.28
CA HIS A 523 -10.29 -8.93 -9.02
C HIS A 523 -9.28 -9.71 -8.17
N ASN A 524 -8.61 -10.67 -8.81
CA ASN A 524 -7.70 -11.64 -8.21
C ASN A 524 -6.77 -12.21 -9.31
N TRP A 525 -5.95 -13.22 -9.01
CA TRP A 525 -4.97 -13.76 -9.97
C TRP A 525 -5.57 -14.37 -11.26
N ARG A 526 -6.87 -14.68 -11.30
CA ARG A 526 -7.59 -15.15 -12.50
C ARG A 526 -8.17 -14.03 -13.37
N ASP A 527 -8.29 -12.83 -12.81
CA ASP A 527 -8.81 -11.63 -13.44
C ASP A 527 -8.23 -10.42 -12.69
N PRO A 528 -7.11 -9.85 -13.19
CA PRO A 528 -6.46 -8.70 -12.57
C PRO A 528 -7.07 -7.34 -13.01
N GLY A 529 -8.25 -7.33 -13.64
CA GLY A 529 -8.84 -6.13 -14.24
C GLY A 529 -8.40 -5.87 -15.70
N TYR A 530 -7.68 -6.82 -16.31
CA TYR A 530 -7.39 -6.84 -17.75
C TYR A 530 -7.26 -8.28 -18.25
N PRO A 531 -7.45 -8.56 -19.56
CA PRO A 531 -7.46 -9.93 -20.06
C PRO A 531 -6.05 -10.54 -20.05
N GLN A 532 -5.93 -11.81 -19.66
CA GLN A 532 -4.68 -12.58 -19.67
C GLN A 532 -4.92 -14.00 -20.23
N THR A 533 -3.87 -14.61 -20.81
CA THR A 533 -3.84 -16.04 -21.16
C THR A 533 -2.90 -16.81 -20.22
N ASP A 534 -2.86 -18.14 -20.33
CA ASP A 534 -1.94 -18.99 -19.54
C ASP A 534 -0.44 -18.71 -19.81
N GLU A 535 -0.10 -17.89 -20.82
CA GLU A 535 1.26 -17.43 -21.17
C GLU A 535 1.69 -16.12 -20.47
N PHE A 536 0.78 -15.42 -19.80
CA PHE A 536 1.06 -14.15 -19.10
C PHE A 536 1.72 -14.39 -17.73
N PRO A 537 2.47 -13.42 -17.16
CA PRO A 537 2.89 -13.48 -15.77
C PRO A 537 1.67 -13.50 -14.85
N VAL A 538 1.71 -14.34 -13.81
CA VAL A 538 0.65 -14.32 -12.79
C VAL A 538 0.77 -13.03 -11.97
N THR A 539 -0.33 -12.28 -11.88
CA THR A 539 -0.41 -11.04 -11.10
C THR A 539 -1.47 -11.16 -10.00
N CYS A 540 -1.70 -10.11 -9.22
CA CYS A 540 -2.61 -10.15 -8.07
C CYS A 540 -2.26 -11.26 -7.05
N VAL A 541 -0.97 -11.58 -6.91
CA VAL A 541 -0.39 -12.52 -5.95
C VAL A 541 0.51 -11.80 -4.94
N SER A 542 0.49 -12.25 -3.70
CA SER A 542 1.31 -11.73 -2.60
C SER A 542 2.65 -12.46 -2.47
N TRP A 543 3.50 -11.97 -1.58
CA TRP A 543 4.74 -12.65 -1.21
C TRP A 543 4.48 -14.00 -0.52
N ASN A 544 3.34 -14.13 0.17
CA ASN A 544 2.91 -15.40 0.76
C ASN A 544 2.52 -16.41 -0.34
N ASP A 545 1.73 -15.97 -1.33
CA ASP A 545 1.34 -16.79 -2.48
C ASP A 545 2.57 -17.27 -3.27
N ALA A 546 3.51 -16.36 -3.53
CA ALA A 546 4.76 -16.63 -4.22
C ALA A 546 5.62 -17.68 -3.49
N ARG A 547 5.72 -17.59 -2.16
CA ARG A 547 6.37 -18.61 -1.32
C ARG A 547 5.61 -19.92 -1.23
N ALA A 548 4.27 -19.89 -1.21
CA ALA A 548 3.45 -21.10 -1.20
C ALA A 548 3.65 -21.90 -2.50
N TYR A 549 3.66 -21.21 -3.65
CA TYR A 549 4.02 -21.78 -4.95
C TYR A 549 5.42 -22.40 -4.95
N ALA A 550 6.45 -21.68 -4.50
CA ALA A 550 7.82 -22.20 -4.48
C ALA A 550 7.98 -23.44 -3.56
N LYS A 551 7.28 -23.45 -2.42
CA LYS A 551 7.24 -24.60 -1.48
C LYS A 551 6.50 -25.81 -2.08
N TRP A 552 5.42 -25.58 -2.83
CA TRP A 552 4.74 -26.64 -3.60
C TRP A 552 5.62 -27.18 -4.72
N LEU A 553 6.21 -26.30 -5.55
CA LEU A 553 7.09 -26.69 -6.65
C LEU A 553 8.28 -27.52 -6.15
N SER A 554 8.82 -27.18 -4.98
CA SER A 554 9.85 -27.99 -4.30
C SER A 554 9.39 -29.41 -4.01
N ARG A 555 8.27 -29.54 -3.28
CA ARG A 555 7.66 -30.84 -2.91
C ARG A 555 7.34 -31.70 -4.13
N THR A 556 6.80 -31.10 -5.19
CA THR A 556 6.34 -31.81 -6.40
C THR A 556 7.48 -32.16 -7.37
N SER A 557 8.70 -31.67 -7.15
CA SER A 557 9.84 -31.89 -8.05
C SER A 557 11.04 -32.60 -7.42
N GLY A 558 11.12 -32.66 -6.08
CA GLY A 558 12.30 -33.15 -5.37
C GLY A 558 13.50 -32.18 -5.38
N LYS A 559 13.33 -30.95 -5.89
CA LYS A 559 14.35 -29.90 -5.92
C LYS A 559 14.05 -28.81 -4.89
N ALA A 560 15.06 -28.05 -4.48
CA ALA A 560 14.89 -26.94 -3.56
C ALA A 560 14.58 -25.63 -4.33
N TYR A 561 13.34 -25.20 -4.35
CA TYR A 561 12.91 -23.94 -4.96
C TYR A 561 12.51 -22.88 -3.92
N ARG A 562 12.85 -21.62 -4.22
CA ARG A 562 12.53 -20.43 -3.40
C ARG A 562 12.36 -19.21 -4.30
N LEU A 563 12.02 -18.07 -3.70
CA LEU A 563 12.20 -16.77 -4.35
C LEU A 563 13.71 -16.43 -4.42
N PRO A 564 14.17 -15.70 -5.44
CA PRO A 564 15.52 -15.14 -5.45
C PRO A 564 15.76 -14.25 -4.24
N THR A 565 17.03 -14.10 -3.84
CA THR A 565 17.44 -12.94 -3.04
C THR A 565 17.43 -11.68 -3.90
N GLU A 566 17.37 -10.51 -3.29
CA GLU A 566 17.49 -9.26 -4.01
C GLU A 566 18.83 -9.15 -4.75
N ALA A 567 19.91 -9.64 -4.12
CA ALA A 567 21.24 -9.66 -4.72
C ALA A 567 21.33 -10.59 -5.93
N GLU A 568 20.70 -11.77 -5.87
CA GLU A 568 20.55 -12.68 -7.01
C GLU A 568 19.70 -12.06 -8.11
N TRP A 569 18.57 -11.43 -7.77
CA TRP A 569 17.67 -10.82 -8.75
C TRP A 569 18.36 -9.69 -9.51
N GLU A 570 19.04 -8.76 -8.82
CA GLU A 570 19.70 -7.64 -9.49
C GLU A 570 20.90 -8.09 -10.33
N TYR A 571 21.66 -9.08 -9.86
CA TYR A 571 22.74 -9.69 -10.66
C TYR A 571 22.19 -10.37 -11.93
N ALA A 572 21.11 -11.14 -11.77
CA ALA A 572 20.38 -11.77 -12.87
C ALA A 572 19.85 -10.73 -13.87
N ALA A 573 19.31 -9.61 -13.38
CA ALA A 573 18.77 -8.54 -14.21
C ALA A 573 19.86 -7.81 -15.00
N ARG A 574 21.02 -7.56 -14.38
CA ARG A 574 22.18 -6.90 -15.00
C ARG A 574 22.78 -7.67 -16.17
N GLY A 575 22.66 -9.00 -16.21
CA GLY A 575 23.16 -9.81 -17.32
C GLY A 575 24.66 -9.63 -17.58
N GLY A 576 25.47 -9.52 -16.52
CA GLY A 576 26.91 -9.27 -16.60
C GLY A 576 27.33 -7.81 -16.82
N THR A 577 26.39 -6.85 -16.93
CA THR A 577 26.68 -5.43 -17.12
C THR A 577 26.65 -4.61 -15.82
N GLN A 578 27.24 -3.41 -15.82
CA GLN A 578 27.08 -2.43 -14.73
C GLN A 578 26.24 -1.20 -15.14
N SER A 579 25.69 -1.20 -16.36
CA SER A 579 24.81 -0.16 -16.89
C SER A 579 23.42 -0.14 -16.23
N MET A 580 22.66 0.92 -16.50
CA MET A 580 21.32 1.13 -15.95
C MET A 580 20.31 0.07 -16.40
N PHE A 581 20.52 -0.52 -17.58
CA PHE A 581 19.86 -1.72 -18.07
C PHE A 581 20.89 -2.71 -18.60
N SER A 582 20.51 -3.98 -18.77
CA SER A 582 21.39 -5.04 -19.31
C SER A 582 21.74 -4.87 -20.80
N PHE A 583 20.97 -4.08 -21.53
CA PHE A 583 21.24 -3.65 -22.91
C PHE A 583 21.96 -2.27 -22.97
N GLY A 584 22.47 -1.77 -21.85
CA GLY A 584 23.23 -0.52 -21.77
C GLY A 584 22.48 0.62 -21.07
N ASN A 585 22.79 1.85 -21.47
CA ASN A 585 22.28 3.07 -20.83
C ASN A 585 21.19 3.80 -21.65
N SER A 586 20.78 3.24 -22.80
CA SER A 586 19.83 3.85 -23.73
C SER A 586 18.38 3.68 -23.25
N VAL A 587 17.60 4.77 -23.27
CA VAL A 587 16.16 4.78 -22.92
C VAL A 587 15.26 4.66 -24.17
N SER A 588 15.81 4.83 -25.39
CA SER A 588 15.05 4.56 -26.62
C SER A 588 14.87 3.06 -26.89
N ASP A 589 15.78 2.25 -26.35
CA ASP A 589 15.94 0.85 -26.76
C ASP A 589 15.15 -0.09 -25.84
N THR A 590 14.65 0.43 -24.71
CA THR A 590 13.96 -0.31 -23.65
C THR A 590 12.77 -1.13 -24.17
N CYS A 591 11.97 -0.58 -25.08
CA CYS A 591 10.81 -1.29 -25.67
C CYS A 591 11.20 -2.50 -26.56
N SER A 592 12.49 -2.76 -26.79
CA SER A 592 12.97 -4.02 -27.42
C SER A 592 13.28 -5.13 -26.41
N TYR A 593 13.30 -4.81 -25.11
CA TYR A 593 13.74 -5.68 -24.01
C TYR A 593 12.75 -5.73 -22.83
N ALA A 594 11.73 -4.87 -22.81
CA ALA A 594 10.77 -4.75 -21.73
C ALA A 594 9.45 -4.09 -22.17
N ASN A 595 8.40 -4.42 -21.42
CA ASN A 595 7.11 -3.71 -21.38
C ASN A 595 7.14 -2.65 -20.27
N GLY A 596 6.70 -1.42 -20.56
CA GLY A 596 6.64 -0.33 -19.58
C GLY A 596 6.10 0.98 -20.15
N ALA A 597 5.61 1.87 -19.28
CA ALA A 597 4.85 3.05 -19.68
C ALA A 597 5.51 3.89 -20.79
N ASP A 598 4.93 3.83 -21.99
CA ASP A 598 5.48 4.41 -23.21
C ASP A 598 4.41 5.05 -24.12
N ARG A 599 4.64 5.12 -25.44
CA ARG A 599 3.70 5.71 -26.40
C ARG A 599 2.52 4.81 -26.79
N THR A 600 2.50 3.54 -26.37
CA THR A 600 1.33 2.68 -26.52
C THR A 600 0.11 3.39 -25.93
N VAL A 601 -0.97 3.41 -26.69
CA VAL A 601 -2.23 4.06 -26.33
C VAL A 601 -3.16 2.98 -25.79
N SER A 602 -3.87 3.26 -24.70
CA SER A 602 -4.85 2.30 -24.17
C SER A 602 -5.98 2.06 -25.17
N PRO A 603 -6.75 0.96 -25.03
CA PRO A 603 -7.97 0.77 -25.80
C PRO A 603 -8.90 1.99 -25.66
N ALA A 604 -9.12 2.49 -24.44
CA ALA A 604 -9.93 3.68 -24.18
C ALA A 604 -9.30 5.02 -24.63
N GLY A 605 -8.15 5.02 -25.31
CA GLY A 605 -7.49 6.21 -25.83
C GLY A 605 -6.55 6.93 -24.85
N SER A 606 -6.36 6.42 -23.63
CA SER A 606 -5.44 6.98 -22.64
C SER A 606 -3.98 6.87 -23.05
N LYS A 607 -3.16 7.74 -22.47
CA LYS A 607 -1.72 7.85 -22.76
C LYS A 607 -0.98 8.11 -21.47
N TRP A 608 0.07 7.35 -21.20
CA TRP A 608 0.91 7.52 -20.01
C TRP A 608 1.50 8.94 -19.94
N SER A 609 1.32 9.64 -18.81
CA SER A 609 1.75 11.04 -18.67
C SER A 609 3.27 11.17 -18.61
N SER A 610 3.90 10.39 -17.74
CA SER A 610 5.34 10.10 -17.75
C SER A 610 5.57 8.84 -18.57
N ARG A 611 6.28 8.93 -19.70
CA ARG A 611 6.40 7.82 -20.64
C ARG A 611 7.69 7.79 -21.44
N MET A 612 8.10 6.60 -21.87
CA MET A 612 9.20 6.39 -22.82
C MET A 612 8.85 6.91 -24.23
N LYS A 613 9.86 7.05 -25.09
CA LYS A 613 9.70 7.60 -26.47
C LYS A 613 9.52 6.52 -27.55
N CYS A 614 9.69 5.25 -27.20
CA CYS A 614 9.36 4.10 -28.04
C CYS A 614 7.89 3.65 -27.81
N SER A 615 7.49 2.54 -28.42
CA SER A 615 6.22 1.84 -28.19
C SER A 615 6.54 0.34 -28.20
N ASP A 616 6.09 -0.37 -27.17
CA ASP A 616 6.25 -1.81 -26.93
C ASP A 616 5.04 -2.63 -27.42
N GLY A 617 3.93 -1.96 -27.73
CA GLY A 617 2.67 -2.53 -28.17
C GLY A 617 1.75 -3.04 -27.06
N GLN A 618 2.06 -2.81 -25.78
CA GLN A 618 1.31 -3.35 -24.64
C GLN A 618 0.87 -2.25 -23.66
N TRP A 619 -0.41 -2.24 -23.28
CA TRP A 619 -0.94 -1.26 -22.31
C TRP A 619 -0.97 -1.80 -20.87
N PHE A 620 -1.13 -3.12 -20.74
CA PHE A 620 -1.03 -3.89 -19.49
C PHE A 620 0.17 -4.85 -19.59
N SER A 621 0.25 -5.92 -18.78
CA SER A 621 1.33 -6.91 -18.92
C SER A 621 1.30 -7.59 -20.30
N ALA A 622 2.44 -8.17 -20.69
CA ALA A 622 2.63 -8.96 -21.91
C ALA A 622 2.68 -10.46 -21.58
N PRO A 623 2.49 -11.36 -22.57
CA PRO A 623 2.98 -12.74 -22.47
C PRO A 623 4.47 -12.74 -22.08
N VAL A 624 4.90 -13.65 -21.21
CA VAL A 624 6.31 -13.73 -20.82
C VAL A 624 7.19 -14.09 -22.01
N ALA A 625 8.44 -13.60 -22.02
CA ALA A 625 9.38 -13.74 -23.13
C ALA A 625 8.91 -13.15 -24.48
N THR A 626 8.04 -12.14 -24.46
CA THR A 626 7.68 -11.33 -25.65
C THR A 626 8.88 -10.55 -26.20
N TYR A 627 9.72 -10.01 -25.30
CA TYR A 627 10.84 -9.14 -25.66
C TYR A 627 12.17 -9.91 -25.75
N ARG A 628 13.25 -9.21 -26.13
CA ARG A 628 14.59 -9.82 -26.19
C ARG A 628 15.09 -10.16 -24.77
N PRO A 629 15.74 -11.33 -24.57
CA PRO A 629 16.37 -11.63 -23.30
C PRO A 629 17.64 -10.79 -23.10
N ASN A 630 18.08 -10.69 -21.85
CA ASN A 630 19.39 -10.17 -21.50
C ASN A 630 20.52 -11.18 -21.80
N PRO A 631 21.81 -10.82 -21.64
CA PRO A 631 22.93 -11.72 -21.95
C PRO A 631 23.00 -13.03 -21.14
N PHE A 632 22.26 -13.16 -20.03
CA PHE A 632 22.11 -14.41 -19.27
C PHE A 632 20.93 -15.27 -19.75
N GLY A 633 20.23 -14.88 -20.82
CA GLY A 633 19.06 -15.61 -21.33
C GLY A 633 17.80 -15.41 -20.50
N LEU A 634 17.74 -14.36 -19.69
CA LEU A 634 16.59 -13.99 -18.86
C LEU A 634 15.73 -12.94 -19.56
N PHE A 635 14.42 -13.16 -19.52
CA PHE A 635 13.41 -12.28 -20.11
C PHE A 635 12.77 -11.39 -19.04
N ASP A 636 12.28 -10.24 -19.50
CA ASP A 636 11.38 -9.33 -18.77
C ASP A 636 11.96 -8.69 -17.48
N MET A 637 13.27 -8.88 -17.21
CA MET A 637 14.02 -8.31 -16.07
C MET A 637 14.05 -6.77 -15.95
N HIS A 638 13.37 -6.06 -16.86
CA HIS A 638 13.34 -4.60 -16.96
C HIS A 638 11.91 -4.04 -17.12
N GLY A 639 10.88 -4.79 -16.75
CA GLY A 639 9.50 -4.31 -16.82
C GLY A 639 8.50 -5.44 -16.70
N ASN A 640 7.43 -5.38 -17.49
CA ASN A 640 6.29 -6.30 -17.44
C ASN A 640 5.56 -6.27 -16.08
N VAL A 641 6.09 -6.90 -15.03
CA VAL A 641 5.51 -6.90 -13.67
C VAL A 641 6.58 -6.77 -12.58
N TRP A 642 6.24 -6.10 -11.48
CA TRP A 642 7.08 -6.08 -10.29
C TRP A 642 7.17 -7.48 -9.70
N GLU A 643 8.36 -7.88 -9.26
CA GLU A 643 8.63 -9.23 -8.76
C GLU A 643 8.97 -9.26 -7.27
N TRP A 644 8.31 -10.15 -6.53
CA TRP A 644 8.67 -10.49 -5.15
C TRP A 644 10.01 -11.23 -5.06
N VAL A 645 10.92 -10.71 -4.24
CA VAL A 645 12.14 -11.40 -3.78
C VAL A 645 12.00 -11.77 -2.30
N VAL A 646 12.88 -12.62 -1.75
CA VAL A 646 12.71 -13.13 -0.36
C VAL A 646 13.00 -12.08 0.73
N ASP A 647 13.79 -11.06 0.42
CA ASP A 647 14.33 -10.06 1.35
C ASP A 647 13.29 -9.17 2.04
N ASN A 648 13.59 -8.81 3.30
CA ASN A 648 12.90 -7.75 4.03
C ASN A 648 13.41 -6.38 3.56
N TRP A 649 12.55 -5.37 3.59
CA TRP A 649 12.93 -4.02 3.15
C TRP A 649 13.93 -3.35 4.10
N ALA A 650 14.87 -2.59 3.53
CA ALA A 650 15.62 -1.55 4.24
C ALA A 650 15.88 -0.32 3.36
N GLU A 651 15.82 0.87 3.99
CA GLU A 651 15.93 2.19 3.35
C GLU A 651 17.30 2.51 2.72
N THR A 652 18.31 1.65 2.89
CA THR A 652 19.59 1.70 2.17
C THR A 652 20.11 0.28 1.95
N LEU A 653 20.92 0.10 0.90
CA LEU A 653 21.64 -1.17 0.66
C LEU A 653 22.76 -1.44 1.67
N LYS A 654 23.10 -0.48 2.55
CA LYS A 654 24.24 -0.57 3.48
C LYS A 654 24.17 -1.78 4.43
N ALA A 655 22.96 -2.18 4.84
CA ALA A 655 22.74 -3.27 5.78
C ALA A 655 22.64 -4.67 5.12
N HIS A 656 22.53 -4.75 3.79
CA HIS A 656 22.26 -6.03 3.11
C HIS A 656 23.55 -6.87 3.01
N PRO A 657 23.48 -8.23 2.99
CA PRO A 657 24.66 -9.09 2.97
C PRO A 657 25.55 -8.90 1.72
N THR A 658 26.86 -9.11 1.85
CA THR A 658 27.85 -9.04 0.74
C THR A 658 28.12 -10.39 0.06
N ASP A 659 27.48 -11.46 0.53
CA ASP A 659 27.62 -12.86 0.06
C ASP A 659 26.43 -13.34 -0.80
N GLY A 660 25.61 -12.40 -1.29
CA GLY A 660 24.40 -12.69 -2.05
C GLY A 660 23.23 -13.20 -1.21
N GLY A 661 23.42 -13.38 0.10
CA GLY A 661 22.40 -13.81 1.03
C GLY A 661 21.23 -12.83 1.17
N ALA A 662 20.09 -13.36 1.60
CA ALA A 662 18.88 -12.58 1.84
C ALA A 662 19.04 -11.68 3.07
N TYR A 663 18.63 -10.41 2.97
CA TYR A 663 18.55 -9.52 4.11
C TYR A 663 17.30 -9.83 4.97
N ALA A 664 17.51 -10.50 6.10
CA ALA A 664 16.46 -10.92 7.03
C ALA A 664 16.17 -9.89 8.13
N ASP A 665 17.11 -9.01 8.47
CA ASP A 665 17.00 -8.09 9.62
C ASP A 665 16.30 -6.76 9.28
N GLY A 666 15.67 -6.68 8.10
CA GLY A 666 14.87 -5.53 7.65
C GLY A 666 13.47 -5.46 8.25
N GLU A 667 12.69 -4.51 7.76
CA GLU A 667 11.28 -4.33 8.14
C GLU A 667 10.48 -5.60 7.77
N SER A 668 10.17 -6.43 8.77
CA SER A 668 9.74 -7.82 8.53
C SER A 668 8.35 -7.98 7.92
N ASP A 669 7.51 -6.94 8.01
CA ASP A 669 6.21 -6.85 7.35
C ASP A 669 6.33 -6.45 5.86
N LYS A 670 7.39 -5.74 5.47
CA LYS A 670 7.64 -5.19 4.13
C LYS A 670 8.64 -6.05 3.36
N LYS A 671 8.24 -6.53 2.19
CA LYS A 671 9.06 -7.34 1.30
C LYS A 671 9.49 -6.52 0.09
N VAL A 672 10.68 -6.81 -0.40
CA VAL A 672 11.28 -6.10 -1.54
C VAL A 672 10.57 -6.49 -2.86
N LEU A 673 10.41 -5.48 -3.73
CA LEU A 673 9.94 -5.63 -5.11
C LEU A 673 10.99 -5.10 -6.09
N ARG A 674 11.25 -5.84 -7.17
CA ARG A 674 12.19 -5.49 -8.26
C ARG A 674 11.50 -5.53 -9.63
N GLY A 675 12.20 -5.17 -10.72
CA GLY A 675 11.70 -5.21 -12.10
C GLY A 675 11.24 -3.86 -12.66
N GLY A 676 10.30 -3.21 -11.97
CA GLY A 676 9.39 -2.27 -12.64
C GLY A 676 8.19 -3.03 -13.21
N ALA A 677 7.29 -2.36 -13.94
CA ALA A 677 6.11 -2.98 -14.54
C ALA A 677 5.61 -2.18 -15.75
N TRP A 678 4.54 -2.66 -16.38
CA TRP A 678 3.85 -2.02 -17.51
C TRP A 678 3.40 -0.56 -17.26
N ASP A 679 3.12 -0.16 -16.01
CA ASP A 679 2.82 1.25 -15.65
C ASP A 679 4.08 2.11 -15.39
N GLY A 680 5.27 1.50 -15.42
CA GLY A 680 6.53 2.09 -15.01
C GLY A 680 7.28 2.78 -16.15
N ALA A 681 7.47 4.09 -16.05
CA ALA A 681 8.41 4.80 -16.94
C ALA A 681 9.87 4.37 -16.65
N SER A 682 10.79 4.63 -17.60
CA SER A 682 12.20 4.16 -17.60
C SER A 682 13.06 4.33 -16.33
N SER A 683 12.64 5.12 -15.33
CA SER A 683 13.29 5.20 -14.02
C SER A 683 12.90 4.05 -13.07
N ALA A 684 11.74 3.42 -13.27
CA ALA A 684 11.30 2.23 -12.55
C ALA A 684 11.88 0.93 -13.13
N LEU A 685 12.26 0.95 -14.41
CA LEU A 685 12.68 -0.22 -15.21
C LEU A 685 14.18 -0.57 -15.11
N ARG A 686 14.96 0.25 -14.40
CA ARG A 686 16.42 0.11 -14.27
C ARG A 686 16.79 -1.12 -13.45
N ALA A 687 17.93 -1.72 -13.74
CA ALA A 687 18.47 -2.85 -12.98
C ALA A 687 18.50 -2.59 -11.46
N SER A 688 18.95 -1.40 -11.03
CA SER A 688 19.05 -0.99 -9.61
C SER A 688 17.72 -0.56 -8.97
N SER A 689 16.62 -0.53 -9.72
CA SER A 689 15.33 -0.03 -9.24
C SER A 689 14.73 -0.92 -8.15
N ARG A 690 14.33 -0.30 -7.05
CA ARG A 690 13.74 -0.96 -5.87
C ARG A 690 12.38 -0.36 -5.52
N SER A 691 11.47 -1.23 -5.09
CA SER A 691 10.20 -0.88 -4.44
C SER A 691 9.92 -1.85 -3.28
N ARG A 692 8.79 -1.70 -2.60
CA ARG A 692 8.34 -2.54 -1.50
C ARG A 692 6.83 -2.64 -1.44
N GLY A 693 6.33 -3.75 -0.90
CA GLY A 693 4.94 -3.87 -0.44
C GLY A 693 4.91 -4.64 0.88
N ILE A 694 3.80 -4.58 1.63
CA ILE A 694 3.65 -5.48 2.78
C ILE A 694 3.43 -6.91 2.29
N GLN A 695 3.79 -7.93 3.08
CA GLN A 695 3.82 -9.33 2.63
C GLN A 695 2.50 -9.87 2.06
N ALA A 696 1.36 -9.27 2.44
CA ALA A 696 0.01 -9.59 1.97
C ALA A 696 -0.53 -8.61 0.89
N SER A 697 0.23 -7.59 0.49
CA SER A 697 -0.10 -6.74 -0.66
C SER A 697 -0.10 -7.56 -1.95
N ARG A 698 -0.92 -7.14 -2.92
CA ARG A 698 -0.94 -7.68 -4.28
C ARG A 698 -1.56 -6.67 -5.24
N ALA A 699 -1.06 -6.64 -6.47
CA ALA A 699 -1.53 -5.72 -7.51
C ALA A 699 -1.52 -6.37 -8.90
N ALA A 700 -2.29 -5.80 -9.82
CA ALA A 700 -2.34 -6.19 -11.24
C ALA A 700 -1.01 -5.97 -12.02
N MET A 701 -0.04 -5.35 -11.36
CA MET A 701 1.34 -5.13 -11.82
C MET A 701 2.38 -5.89 -10.99
N THR A 702 1.99 -6.90 -10.19
CA THR A 702 2.90 -7.59 -9.27
C THR A 702 2.76 -9.11 -9.34
N GLY A 703 3.84 -9.76 -9.75
CA GLY A 703 4.03 -11.21 -9.81
C GLY A 703 5.33 -11.62 -9.10
N PHE A 704 5.98 -12.69 -9.60
CA PHE A 704 7.25 -13.19 -9.05
C PHE A 704 7.94 -14.17 -10.02
N ARG A 705 9.25 -14.37 -9.82
CA ARG A 705 10.01 -15.48 -10.41
C ARG A 705 10.69 -16.32 -9.33
N VAL A 706 11.26 -17.47 -9.68
CA VAL A 706 11.78 -18.46 -8.70
C VAL A 706 13.21 -18.89 -9.04
N VAL A 707 13.93 -19.38 -8.02
CA VAL A 707 15.27 -19.95 -8.18
C VAL A 707 15.33 -21.39 -7.66
N GLU A 708 16.09 -22.23 -8.35
CA GLU A 708 16.54 -23.53 -7.87
C GLU A 708 17.84 -23.32 -7.06
N SER A 709 17.80 -23.60 -5.76
CA SER A 709 19.01 -23.66 -4.95
C SER A 709 19.84 -24.87 -5.39
N LEU A 710 21.05 -24.63 -5.89
CA LEU A 710 22.03 -25.69 -6.11
C LEU A 710 22.52 -26.23 -4.77
N ALA A 711 22.86 -27.53 -4.72
CA ALA A 711 23.57 -28.09 -3.59
C ALA A 711 24.96 -27.43 -3.48
N ARG A 712 25.38 -27.12 -2.25
CA ARG A 712 26.78 -26.79 -1.98
C ARG A 712 27.58 -28.09 -2.03
N ASN A 713 28.49 -28.18 -2.99
CA ASN A 713 29.58 -29.17 -3.00
C ASN A 713 30.66 -28.79 -1.98
#